data_AF-A0A0M9YSX1-F1
#
_entry.id   AF-A0A0M9YSX1-F1
#
_cell.length_a   1.000
_cell.length_b   1.000
_cell.length_c   1.000
_cell.angle_alpha   90.00
_cell.angle_beta   90.00
_cell.angle_gamma   90.00
#
_symmetry.space_group_name_H-M   'P 1'
#
loop_
_entity.id
_entity.type
_entity.pdbx_description
1 polymer ?
#
loop_
_entity_poly.entity_id
_entity_poly.type
_entity_poly.pdbx_seq_one_letter_code
_entity_poly.pdbx_strand_id
1 'polypeptide(L)'
;MRSRIITFYSYKGGTGRSMGLANTAWILASNGMRVLVVDWDLEAPGLHRYFHPFLPDHELRSSPGVMDLVWEFATAAMDPATPDEPGWHERLARIQPYAMSVEHEFPGPGTIDFVPAGRQDALYSTLVTSFDWSNFYERLGGGGFIEALKRSMRERYDYVLIDSRTGLSDTAGICTVQLPDILVNCFALSTQAIDGAEAVAASVHRQRADDQLRMFPVPMRVEDAERARLESSRDYARSKFGRYLSHLPDPEGYWGEVEVPYKPFYAYEEILATIGDRPRQQDTVLAATERIVAHLTDQEITRCVTELKETERRDLLDRFRRAGSQEPAPRTSSDGRHAVRVFISYAHDSVDHFQAVRELWYLLRGQGIDARLDRPPGQRTPEWPRWQRQQLLDAEVVLLVPSPAYRRLPVEETVQLRDVHGAHPDRFMGVVLPGGSREDLVDVLHEGEATRWTTVTALTPEDVRPLAELISRRAPVVRSTEGDPLDSPWPWSRVHDDPELAEAADALSHALYRLQLREPGLRRLHEPFRFDIRWSLNRRFLTPAEAGRLPVGSGTLRDVEDLFTSLPHGRLVILGAAGSGKSSVLALLALELLRRRADVPGLPVPVSLSLTSWDPAAQTLTDWITDRLRICYPMAPQTARHLVTANMVLPMLDGLDELSPSARAHAVESLQRDIPPDGRYVLTSRTAEYEEVIQRAGRTLARAAVIELRPLQPADAMAYLSYNRLPGDLRWGPVLNVLAGRPEAPLAQLLTQPLMLRLAEEVYRSPSTDPAELLRFHSESDIQKHLLDALIPATYVADPVFGRGRRSAYSPDAARRWLGFLARHLEQRQTREFAWWELHRTFSPWSMRLRLGCFAVLLTAPVMALRLLAETGVSDLFPQLTLTLAGWSGVTVLLVTFTAVRSPEPRSGLTIRGRGALRLPRRLPTLTVPRASLRADWRATLTFPLLGGALAASAVAAGALTSVRPVLATAFLLLLTALLTLILTLRNSASGRYWVTVFWLALRGRLPWRLMRFLDDAHARGVLRQAGSFYQFRHARLQDVLADRDHQVH
;
A
#
# COMPACT_ATOMS: atom_id res chain seq x y z
N MET A 1 15.43 47.48 12.44
CA MET A 1 14.05 47.07 12.08
C MET A 1 13.58 46.02 13.07
N ARG A 2 12.27 45.90 13.32
CA ARG A 2 11.73 44.76 14.09
C ARG A 2 11.77 43.52 13.19
N SER A 3 12.37 42.43 13.67
CA SER A 3 12.38 41.14 12.97
C SER A 3 10.94 40.67 12.69
N ARG A 4 10.66 40.19 11.47
CA ARG A 4 9.31 39.76 11.04
C ARG A 4 9.30 38.29 10.69
N ILE A 5 8.34 37.55 11.25
CA ILE A 5 8.07 36.15 10.89
C ILE A 5 6.93 36.10 9.87
N ILE A 6 7.21 35.58 8.68
CA ILE A 6 6.28 35.49 7.56
C ILE A 6 6.05 34.02 7.23
N THR A 7 4.82 33.54 7.42
CA THR A 7 4.46 32.18 7.00
C THR A 7 3.81 32.21 5.63
N PHE A 8 4.30 31.38 4.72
CA PHE A 8 3.59 31.05 3.48
C PHE A 8 2.75 29.81 3.74
N TYR A 9 1.45 29.91 3.45
CA TYR A 9 0.45 28.84 3.67
C TYR A 9 -0.35 28.58 2.40
N SER A 10 -0.78 27.32 2.20
CA SER A 10 -1.78 27.01 1.18
C SER A 10 -2.64 25.81 1.56
N TYR A 11 -3.93 25.88 1.25
CA TYR A 11 -4.89 24.80 1.54
C TYR A 11 -4.64 23.52 0.74
N LYS A 12 -4.11 23.62 -0.49
CA LYS A 12 -3.78 22.49 -1.36
C LYS A 12 -2.30 22.49 -1.72
N GLY A 13 -1.74 21.28 -1.89
CA GLY A 13 -0.44 21.09 -2.53
C GLY A 13 -0.42 21.53 -4.00
N GLY A 14 0.77 21.86 -4.49
CA GLY A 14 0.99 22.24 -5.89
C GLY A 14 0.57 23.66 -6.27
N THR A 15 0.31 24.53 -5.30
CA THR A 15 -0.04 25.95 -5.53
C THR A 15 1.16 26.82 -5.88
N GLY A 16 2.40 26.38 -5.61
CA GLY A 16 3.61 27.18 -5.80
C GLY A 16 4.06 27.97 -4.57
N ARG A 17 3.54 27.62 -3.38
CA ARG A 17 3.88 28.23 -2.08
C ARG A 17 5.39 28.26 -1.80
N SER A 18 6.06 27.12 -1.82
CA SER A 18 7.52 27.01 -1.57
C SER A 18 8.35 27.81 -2.57
N MET A 19 7.92 27.88 -3.84
CA MET A 19 8.54 28.73 -4.86
C MET A 19 8.44 30.22 -4.50
N GLY A 20 7.25 30.69 -4.14
CA GLY A 20 7.03 32.08 -3.74
C GLY A 20 7.88 32.46 -2.53
N LEU A 21 7.98 31.55 -1.56
CA LEU A 21 8.82 31.73 -0.37
C LEU A 21 10.32 31.78 -0.73
N ALA A 22 10.83 30.83 -1.51
CA ALA A 22 12.24 30.76 -1.87
C ALA A 22 12.70 32.01 -2.65
N ASN A 23 11.86 32.49 -3.58
CA ASN A 23 12.14 33.73 -4.31
C ASN A 23 12.06 34.97 -3.43
N THR A 24 11.10 35.02 -2.50
CA THR A 24 11.02 36.08 -1.49
C THR A 24 12.30 36.13 -0.65
N ALA A 25 12.80 34.97 -0.20
CA ALA A 25 14.06 34.87 0.54
C ALA A 25 15.23 35.47 -0.23
N TRP A 26 15.35 35.09 -1.51
CA TRP A 26 16.43 35.56 -2.37
C TRP A 26 16.38 37.08 -2.59
N ILE A 27 15.19 37.64 -2.88
CA ILE A 27 15.03 39.08 -3.09
C ILE A 27 15.40 39.86 -1.82
N LEU A 28 14.96 39.41 -0.65
CA LEU A 28 15.30 40.04 0.63
C LEU A 28 16.80 40.00 0.91
N ALA A 29 17.44 38.84 0.74
CA ALA A 29 18.88 38.71 0.95
C ALA A 29 19.71 39.51 -0.05
N SER A 30 19.30 39.58 -1.32
CA SER A 30 19.92 40.44 -2.34
C SER A 30 19.80 41.94 -2.05
N ASN A 31 18.93 42.34 -1.12
CA ASN A 31 18.80 43.71 -0.60
C ASN A 31 19.53 43.92 0.74
N GLY A 32 20.39 42.97 1.14
CA GLY A 32 21.21 43.08 2.35
C GLY A 32 20.51 42.66 3.64
N MET A 33 19.37 41.95 3.57
CA MET A 33 18.67 41.47 4.74
C MET A 33 19.17 40.09 5.18
N ARG A 34 19.24 39.83 6.49
CA ARG A 34 19.52 38.49 7.02
C ARG A 34 18.23 37.69 7.10
N VAL A 35 18.14 36.61 6.33
CA VAL A 35 16.92 35.84 6.16
C VAL A 35 17.12 34.43 6.69
N LEU A 36 16.19 33.97 7.54
CA LEU A 36 16.07 32.56 7.92
C LEU A 36 14.93 31.93 7.14
N VAL A 37 15.16 30.79 6.51
CA VAL A 37 14.17 30.01 5.78
C VAL A 37 13.97 28.69 6.51
N VAL A 38 12.72 28.34 6.84
CA VAL A 38 12.39 27.14 7.61
C VAL A 38 11.39 26.28 6.82
N ASP A 39 11.78 25.06 6.48
CA ASP A 39 10.88 24.06 5.86
C ASP A 39 10.07 23.35 6.95
N TRP A 40 8.84 23.79 7.18
CA TRP A 40 7.91 23.17 8.13
C TRP A 40 6.94 22.21 7.42
N ASP A 41 7.13 21.90 6.13
CA ASP A 41 6.34 20.89 5.42
C ASP A 41 6.91 19.49 5.66
N LEU A 42 6.64 18.99 6.86
CA LEU A 42 7.29 17.79 7.39
C LEU A 42 6.98 16.50 6.59
N GLU A 43 5.82 16.42 5.94
CA GLU A 43 5.39 15.21 5.24
C GLU A 43 5.92 15.10 3.81
N ALA A 44 6.16 16.23 3.17
CA ALA A 44 6.62 16.29 1.79
C ALA A 44 7.60 17.47 1.60
N PRO A 45 8.74 17.49 2.31
CA PRO A 45 9.68 18.60 2.25
C PRO A 45 10.29 18.72 0.85
N GLY A 46 10.45 19.95 0.40
CA GLY A 46 10.87 20.25 -0.96
C GLY A 46 11.58 21.58 -1.13
N LEU A 47 11.62 22.41 -0.08
CA LEU A 47 12.17 23.76 -0.17
C LEU A 47 13.67 23.76 -0.45
N HIS A 48 14.41 22.77 0.09
CA HIS A 48 15.83 22.57 -0.17
C HIS A 48 16.17 22.45 -1.66
N ARG A 49 15.24 21.97 -2.52
CA ARG A 49 15.47 21.84 -3.96
C ARG A 49 15.70 23.19 -4.65
N TYR A 50 15.11 24.28 -4.14
CA TYR A 50 15.35 25.63 -4.66
C TYR A 50 16.73 26.18 -4.29
N PHE A 51 17.35 25.65 -3.23
CA PHE A 51 18.66 26.08 -2.75
C PHE A 51 19.77 25.05 -3.02
N HIS A 52 19.43 23.86 -3.51
CA HIS A 52 20.34 22.71 -3.62
C HIS A 52 21.71 22.98 -4.25
N PRO A 53 21.87 23.88 -5.25
CA PRO A 53 23.20 24.13 -5.80
C PRO A 53 24.12 24.81 -4.78
N PHE A 54 23.54 25.52 -3.82
CA PHE A 54 24.23 26.35 -2.83
C PHE A 54 24.24 25.72 -1.43
N LEU A 55 23.69 24.51 -1.26
CA LEU A 55 23.68 23.83 0.03
C LEU A 55 24.85 22.86 0.14
N PRO A 56 25.55 22.81 1.29
CA PRO A 56 26.62 21.85 1.51
C PRO A 56 26.10 20.40 1.54
N ASP A 57 24.87 20.19 2.03
CA ASP A 57 24.16 18.91 2.04
C ASP A 57 22.87 19.00 1.21
N HIS A 58 23.01 18.94 -0.11
CA HIS A 58 21.91 19.11 -1.07
C HIS A 58 20.80 18.04 -0.98
N GLU A 59 21.10 16.87 -0.41
CA GLU A 59 20.16 15.75 -0.22
C GLU A 59 19.64 15.64 1.22
N LEU A 60 20.07 16.53 2.13
CA LEU A 60 19.67 16.57 3.53
C LEU A 60 19.92 15.26 4.30
N ARG A 61 20.93 14.47 3.92
CA ARG A 61 21.16 13.15 4.53
C ARG A 61 21.73 13.22 5.94
N SER A 62 22.35 14.35 6.29
CA SER A 62 23.06 14.53 7.56
C SER A 62 22.59 15.77 8.33
N SER A 63 21.98 16.72 7.64
CA SER A 63 21.58 18.01 8.19
C SER A 63 20.32 17.88 9.06
N PRO A 64 20.41 18.15 10.38
CA PRO A 64 19.24 18.16 11.25
C PRO A 64 18.33 19.33 10.92
N GLY A 65 17.06 19.21 11.30
CA GLY A 65 16.04 20.20 10.98
C GLY A 65 14.97 20.35 12.05
N VAL A 66 13.80 20.85 11.63
CA VAL A 66 12.66 21.13 12.52
C VAL A 66 12.25 19.90 13.35
N MET A 67 12.17 18.73 12.72
CA MET A 67 11.81 17.49 13.43
C MET A 67 12.84 17.07 14.46
N ASP A 68 14.13 17.16 14.15
CA ASP A 68 15.20 16.82 15.08
C ASP A 68 15.12 17.73 16.32
N LEU A 69 15.00 19.05 16.11
CA LEU A 69 14.84 20.05 17.16
C LEU A 69 13.63 19.75 18.06
N VAL A 70 12.46 19.48 17.46
CA VAL A 70 11.21 19.24 18.21
C VAL A 70 11.26 17.90 18.97
N TRP A 71 11.85 16.85 18.38
CA TRP A 71 12.05 15.57 19.03
C TRP A 71 13.02 15.65 20.21
N GLU A 72 14.12 16.38 20.07
CA GLU A 72 15.09 16.60 21.14
C GLU A 72 14.44 17.30 22.34
N PHE A 73 13.62 18.32 22.09
CA PHE A 73 12.82 18.95 23.14
C PHE A 73 11.83 17.97 23.80
N ALA A 74 11.04 17.25 23.01
CA ALA A 74 10.03 16.34 23.54
C ALA A 74 10.67 15.21 24.38
N THR A 75 11.83 14.71 23.95
CA THR A 75 12.59 13.68 24.68
C THR A 75 13.08 14.22 26.01
N ALA A 76 13.67 15.42 26.04
CA ALA A 76 14.09 16.06 27.27
C ALA A 76 12.91 16.35 28.21
N ALA A 77 11.76 16.78 27.68
CA ALA A 77 10.56 17.04 28.49
C ALA A 77 9.99 15.79 29.20
N MET A 78 10.30 14.59 28.72
CA MET A 78 9.86 13.33 29.30
C MET A 78 10.88 12.71 30.28
N ASP A 79 12.11 13.22 30.32
CA ASP A 79 13.16 12.70 31.21
C ASP A 79 12.92 13.19 32.66
N PRO A 80 12.73 12.28 33.64
CA PRO A 80 12.56 12.66 35.05
C PRO A 80 13.79 13.36 35.66
N ALA A 81 14.96 13.25 35.02
CA ALA A 81 16.19 13.92 35.42
C ALA A 81 16.34 15.34 34.85
N THR A 82 15.41 15.78 34.00
CA THR A 82 15.42 17.14 33.46
C THR A 82 15.26 18.15 34.60
N PRO A 83 16.20 19.11 34.75
CA PRO A 83 16.16 20.04 35.86
C PRO A 83 14.88 20.89 35.84
N ASP A 84 14.25 21.09 37.01
CA ASP A 84 13.22 22.12 37.26
C ASP A 84 13.79 23.56 37.17
N GLU A 85 14.88 23.76 36.43
CA GLU A 85 15.51 25.07 36.25
C GLU A 85 14.63 25.97 35.36
N PRO A 86 14.33 27.21 35.79
CA PRO A 86 13.65 28.19 34.95
C PRO A 86 14.42 28.41 33.63
N GLY A 87 13.76 28.23 32.49
CA GLY A 87 14.32 28.55 31.17
C GLY A 87 15.08 27.42 30.45
N TRP A 88 15.04 26.17 30.94
CA TRP A 88 15.69 25.04 30.26
C TRP A 88 15.22 24.84 28.79
N HIS A 89 13.95 25.14 28.52
CA HIS A 89 13.33 25.06 27.19
C HIS A 89 13.92 26.10 26.21
N GLU A 90 14.44 27.24 26.70
CA GLU A 90 15.04 28.28 25.86
C GLU A 90 16.36 27.82 25.25
N ARG A 91 17.11 26.98 25.96
CA ARG A 91 18.36 26.38 25.46
C ARG A 91 18.10 25.41 24.31
N LEU A 92 17.05 24.60 24.42
CA LEU A 92 16.66 23.63 23.40
C LEU A 92 15.91 24.27 22.23
N ALA A 93 15.33 25.45 22.41
CA ALA A 93 14.66 26.20 21.34
C ALA A 93 15.63 27.02 20.46
N ARG A 94 16.95 26.85 20.61
CA ARG A 94 17.94 27.53 19.77
C ARG A 94 17.95 26.92 18.38
N ILE A 95 17.58 27.72 17.39
CA ILE A 95 17.44 27.23 16.00
C ILE A 95 18.76 27.17 15.23
N GLN A 96 19.77 27.94 15.64
CA GLN A 96 21.01 28.11 14.89
C GLN A 96 21.80 26.80 14.65
N PRO A 97 21.85 25.83 15.58
CA PRO A 97 22.50 24.54 15.34
C PRO A 97 21.88 23.70 14.21
N TYR A 98 20.64 24.01 13.82
CA TYR A 98 19.86 23.30 12.79
C TYR A 98 19.80 24.08 11.48
N ALA A 99 20.48 25.23 11.40
CA ALA A 99 20.51 26.08 10.21
C ALA A 99 21.82 25.88 9.44
N MET A 100 21.72 25.81 8.12
CA MET A 100 22.86 25.82 7.19
C MET A 100 22.79 27.07 6.31
N SER A 101 23.92 27.75 6.16
CA SER A 101 23.99 28.93 5.30
C SER A 101 24.03 28.53 3.83
N VAL A 102 23.27 29.25 3.00
CA VAL A 102 23.33 29.16 1.54
C VAL A 102 24.67 29.73 1.07
N GLU A 103 25.45 28.95 0.34
CA GLU A 103 26.77 29.32 -0.19
C GLU A 103 26.64 30.27 -1.40
N HIS A 104 26.26 31.51 -1.12
CA HIS A 104 26.19 32.60 -2.10
C HIS A 104 26.57 33.94 -1.45
N GLU A 105 27.32 34.77 -2.17
CA GLU A 105 27.73 36.09 -1.69
C GLU A 105 26.64 37.12 -1.97
N PHE A 106 25.90 37.51 -0.93
CA PHE A 106 24.89 38.58 -1.01
C PHE A 106 25.49 39.95 -0.62
N PRO A 107 24.93 41.07 -1.11
CA PRO A 107 25.43 42.40 -0.77
C PRO A 107 25.31 42.73 0.73
N GLY A 108 26.31 43.42 1.28
CA GLY A 108 26.28 43.94 2.64
C GLY A 108 26.17 42.82 3.69
N PRO A 109 25.28 42.93 4.70
CA PRO A 109 25.06 41.87 5.69
C PRO A 109 24.04 40.81 5.22
N GLY A 110 23.64 40.80 3.95
CA GLY A 110 22.63 39.88 3.43
C GLY A 110 23.06 38.43 3.56
N THR A 111 22.14 37.58 4.04
CA THR A 111 22.38 36.13 4.15
C THR A 111 21.07 35.36 4.01
N ILE A 112 21.17 34.10 3.58
CA ILE A 112 20.08 33.13 3.70
C ILE A 112 20.62 31.95 4.50
N ASP A 113 20.03 31.73 5.68
CA ASP A 113 20.21 30.51 6.44
C ASP A 113 18.97 29.63 6.27
N PHE A 114 19.16 28.33 6.08
CA PHE A 114 18.11 27.37 5.77
C PHE A 114 18.06 26.26 6.83
N VAL A 115 16.86 26.04 7.39
CA VAL A 115 16.54 24.95 8.31
C VAL A 115 15.66 23.95 7.58
N PRO A 116 16.13 22.72 7.32
CA PRO A 116 15.34 21.71 6.65
C PRO A 116 14.24 21.18 7.58
N ALA A 117 13.30 20.40 7.03
CA ALA A 117 12.28 19.75 7.83
C ALA A 117 12.86 18.69 8.79
N GLY A 118 13.98 18.07 8.42
CA GLY A 118 14.75 17.14 9.25
C GLY A 118 15.69 16.29 8.39
N ARG A 119 16.54 15.50 9.05
CA ARG A 119 17.46 14.56 8.36
C ARG A 119 16.66 13.58 7.49
N GLN A 120 16.86 13.60 6.17
CA GLN A 120 16.17 12.73 5.21
C GLN A 120 16.80 11.33 5.14
N ASP A 121 16.88 10.65 6.29
CA ASP A 121 17.37 9.28 6.39
C ASP A 121 16.21 8.26 6.35
N ALA A 122 16.53 6.98 6.56
CA ALA A 122 15.52 5.92 6.57
C ALA A 122 14.48 6.07 7.71
N LEU A 123 14.79 6.85 8.76
CA LEU A 123 13.97 7.02 9.96
C LEU A 123 13.05 8.24 9.86
N TYR A 124 13.36 9.24 9.02
CA TYR A 124 12.59 10.48 8.87
C TYR A 124 11.08 10.27 8.75
N SER A 125 10.66 9.40 7.83
CA SER A 125 9.23 9.10 7.61
C SER A 125 8.55 8.53 8.87
N THR A 126 9.30 7.77 9.68
CA THR A 126 8.81 7.23 10.96
C THR A 126 8.72 8.34 12.00
N LEU A 127 9.73 9.22 12.10
CA LEU A 127 9.74 10.35 13.03
C LEU A 127 8.57 11.30 12.79
N VAL A 128 8.25 11.60 11.53
CA VAL A 128 7.14 12.50 11.18
C VAL A 128 5.77 11.86 11.46
N THR A 129 5.60 10.58 11.13
CA THR A 129 4.30 9.90 11.28
C THR A 129 3.98 9.49 12.71
N SER A 130 4.98 9.28 13.55
CA SER A 130 4.81 8.86 14.96
C SER A 130 4.74 10.00 15.96
N PHE A 131 5.11 11.23 15.57
CA PHE A 131 5.15 12.36 16.50
C PHE A 131 3.75 12.88 16.85
N ASP A 132 3.40 12.87 18.14
CA ASP A 132 2.13 13.35 18.67
C ASP A 132 2.19 14.83 19.04
N TRP A 133 1.73 15.66 18.10
CA TRP A 133 1.68 17.11 18.27
C TRP A 133 0.71 17.59 19.36
N SER A 134 -0.38 16.85 19.61
CA SER A 134 -1.33 17.20 20.67
C SER A 134 -0.68 17.01 22.04
N ASN A 135 -0.01 15.88 22.26
CA ASN A 135 0.74 15.62 23.49
C ASN A 135 1.87 16.64 23.70
N PHE A 136 2.62 16.95 22.63
CA PHE A 136 3.66 17.97 22.66
C PHE A 136 3.13 19.32 23.15
N TYR A 137 2.00 19.80 22.61
CA TYR A 137 1.41 21.08 23.01
C TYR A 137 0.78 21.05 24.39
N GLU A 138 -0.09 20.08 24.67
CA GLU A 138 -0.94 20.08 25.86
C GLU A 138 -0.22 19.61 27.12
N ARG A 139 0.78 18.72 26.98
CA ARG A 139 1.40 18.02 28.13
C ARG A 139 2.89 18.27 28.29
N LEU A 140 3.64 18.42 27.19
CA LEU A 140 5.10 18.60 27.25
C LEU A 140 5.55 20.07 27.26
N GLY A 141 4.60 21.02 27.35
CA GLY A 141 4.92 22.45 27.37
C GLY A 141 5.33 23.03 26.01
N GLY A 142 4.95 22.37 24.91
CA GLY A 142 5.30 22.75 23.54
C GLY A 142 4.94 24.20 23.19
N GLY A 143 3.85 24.75 23.73
CA GLY A 143 3.49 26.16 23.52
C GLY A 143 4.58 27.14 23.99
N GLY A 144 5.19 26.89 25.16
CA GLY A 144 6.30 27.71 25.68
C GLY A 144 7.59 27.54 24.88
N PHE A 145 7.87 26.31 24.42
CA PHE A 145 8.98 26.04 23.51
C PHE A 145 8.84 26.81 22.19
N ILE A 146 7.66 26.87 21.59
CA ILE A 146 7.44 27.59 20.33
C ILE A 146 7.61 29.10 20.51
N GLU A 147 7.20 29.67 21.65
CA GLU A 147 7.50 31.09 21.94
C GLU A 147 8.99 31.35 22.18
N ALA A 148 9.72 30.42 22.79
CA ALA A 148 11.17 30.50 22.89
C ALA A 148 11.84 30.38 21.51
N LEU A 149 11.33 29.50 20.65
CA LEU A 149 11.82 29.32 19.27
C LEU A 149 11.63 30.61 18.45
N LYS A 150 10.45 31.25 18.56
CA LYS A 150 10.18 32.57 17.95
C LYS A 150 11.18 33.62 18.40
N ARG A 151 11.52 33.67 19.69
CA ARG A 151 12.54 34.60 20.21
C ARG A 151 13.91 34.28 19.62
N SER A 152 14.34 33.02 19.63
CA SER A 152 15.62 32.59 19.04
C SER A 152 15.74 32.97 17.56
N MET A 153 14.66 32.85 16.77
CA MET A 153 14.65 33.24 15.36
C MET A 153 14.79 34.77 15.19
N ARG A 154 14.18 35.56 16.07
CA ARG A 154 14.22 37.04 15.99
C ARG A 154 15.54 37.68 16.38
N GLU A 155 16.40 36.97 17.11
CA GLU A 155 17.67 37.51 17.62
C GLU A 155 18.69 37.81 16.50
N ARG A 156 18.72 37.00 15.44
CA ARG A 156 19.77 37.06 14.40
C ARG A 156 19.29 37.44 13.01
N TYR A 157 17.99 37.34 12.75
CA TYR A 157 17.44 37.50 11.41
C TYR A 157 16.48 38.68 11.34
N ASP A 158 16.56 39.43 10.25
CA ASP A 158 15.65 40.54 9.98
C ASP A 158 14.30 40.01 9.47
N TYR A 159 14.33 38.91 8.70
CA TYR A 159 13.16 38.19 8.23
C TYR A 159 13.27 36.69 8.48
N VAL A 160 12.17 36.06 8.87
CA VAL A 160 12.05 34.62 9.02
C VAL A 160 10.90 34.16 8.13
N LEU A 161 11.16 33.24 7.22
CA LEU A 161 10.21 32.74 6.25
C LEU A 161 9.91 31.27 6.53
N ILE A 162 8.64 30.95 6.77
CA ILE A 162 8.20 29.60 7.14
C ILE A 162 7.37 29.01 6.00
N ASP A 163 7.79 27.86 5.47
CA ASP A 163 7.00 27.06 4.55
C ASP A 163 6.12 26.11 5.35
N SER A 164 4.81 26.41 5.45
CA SER A 164 3.90 25.64 6.32
C SER A 164 3.60 24.24 5.77
N ARG A 165 2.81 23.43 6.48
CA ARG A 165 2.14 22.27 5.89
C ARG A 165 0.91 22.68 5.07
N THR A 166 0.51 21.88 4.07
CA THR A 166 -0.76 22.09 3.33
C THR A 166 -1.96 21.44 4.03
N GLY A 167 -3.16 22.00 3.85
CA GLY A 167 -4.43 21.43 4.33
C GLY A 167 -4.97 22.03 5.63
N LEU A 168 -6.00 21.38 6.20
CA LEU A 168 -6.69 21.81 7.45
C LEU A 168 -5.98 21.35 8.73
N SER A 169 -5.02 20.44 8.59
CA SER A 169 -4.28 19.81 9.68
C SER A 169 -2.91 20.46 9.89
N ASP A 170 -2.81 21.79 9.70
CA ASP A 170 -1.65 22.52 10.18
C ASP A 170 -1.50 22.22 11.68
N THR A 171 -0.27 21.94 12.08
CA THR A 171 0.15 20.97 13.09
C THR A 171 -0.23 21.32 14.55
N ALA A 172 -1.50 21.65 14.81
CA ALA A 172 -2.06 22.44 15.92
C ALA A 172 -2.14 23.98 15.67
N GLY A 173 -2.14 24.44 14.42
CA GLY A 173 -2.22 25.88 14.09
C GLY A 173 -0.92 26.65 14.34
N ILE A 174 0.21 25.95 14.50
CA ILE A 174 1.52 26.55 14.81
C ILE A 174 1.92 27.58 13.75
N CYS A 175 1.91 27.18 12.49
CA CYS A 175 2.46 27.97 11.39
C CYS A 175 1.49 29.04 10.91
N THR A 176 0.19 28.82 11.08
CA THR A 176 -0.86 29.75 10.64
C THR A 176 -1.33 30.72 11.72
N VAL A 177 -1.24 30.34 13.00
CA VAL A 177 -1.75 31.14 14.13
C VAL A 177 -0.63 31.60 15.05
N GLN A 178 0.26 30.72 15.53
CA GLN A 178 1.19 31.06 16.62
C GLN A 178 2.48 31.76 16.16
N LEU A 179 3.16 31.19 15.15
CA LEU A 179 4.46 31.67 14.65
C LEU A 179 4.41 33.03 13.93
N PRO A 180 3.51 33.28 12.96
CA PRO A 180 3.64 34.41 12.05
C PRO A 180 3.25 35.75 12.66
N ASP A 181 3.94 36.79 12.21
CA ASP A 181 3.50 38.19 12.24
C ASP A 181 2.75 38.57 10.94
N ILE A 182 3.09 37.87 9.85
CA ILE A 182 2.46 38.00 8.53
C ILE A 182 2.11 36.62 7.98
N LEU A 183 0.89 36.46 7.47
CA LEU A 183 0.42 35.23 6.82
C LEU A 183 0.19 35.47 5.33
N VAL A 184 1.01 34.85 4.49
CA VAL A 184 0.82 34.83 3.02
C VAL A 184 -0.02 33.62 2.65
N ASN A 185 -1.26 33.86 2.25
CA ASN A 185 -2.23 32.81 1.93
C ASN A 185 -2.25 32.55 0.42
N CYS A 186 -1.49 31.56 -0.02
CA CYS A 186 -1.34 31.16 -1.41
C CYS A 186 -2.48 30.23 -1.87
N PHE A 187 -3.15 30.56 -2.97
CA PHE A 187 -4.21 29.73 -3.54
C PHE A 187 -4.25 29.79 -5.07
N ALA A 188 -4.70 28.70 -5.69
CA ALA A 188 -5.06 28.71 -7.11
C ALA A 188 -6.50 29.23 -7.28
N LEU A 189 -6.83 29.79 -8.45
CA LEU A 189 -8.16 30.37 -8.74
C LEU A 189 -9.30 29.35 -8.96
N SER A 190 -9.19 28.16 -8.39
CA SER A 190 -10.30 27.20 -8.34
C SER A 190 -11.18 27.44 -7.11
N THR A 191 -12.49 27.24 -7.23
CA THR A 191 -13.45 27.40 -6.12
C THR A 191 -13.01 26.67 -4.85
N GLN A 192 -12.59 25.41 -4.97
CA GLN A 192 -12.16 24.61 -3.82
C GLN A 192 -10.90 25.15 -3.14
N ALA A 193 -9.95 25.72 -3.90
CA ALA A 193 -8.74 26.29 -3.33
C ALA A 193 -9.02 27.64 -2.65
N ILE A 194 -9.85 28.49 -3.28
CA ILE A 194 -10.31 29.76 -2.71
C ILE A 194 -11.07 29.51 -1.41
N ASP A 195 -12.09 28.66 -1.42
CA ASP A 195 -12.93 28.39 -0.24
C ASP A 195 -12.13 27.73 0.90
N GLY A 196 -11.21 26.82 0.58
CA GLY A 196 -10.37 26.17 1.57
C GLY A 196 -9.36 27.13 2.21
N ALA A 197 -8.73 27.98 1.40
CA ALA A 197 -7.81 29.01 1.89
C ALA A 197 -8.54 30.09 2.70
N GLU A 198 -9.76 30.46 2.32
CA GLU A 198 -10.62 31.39 3.06
C GLU A 198 -11.04 30.82 4.42
N ALA A 199 -11.43 29.54 4.47
CA ALA A 199 -11.82 28.89 5.71
C ALA A 199 -10.69 28.91 6.76
N VAL A 200 -9.44 28.75 6.34
CA VAL A 200 -8.28 28.87 7.24
C VAL A 200 -8.04 30.32 7.63
N ALA A 201 -8.05 31.27 6.69
CA ALA A 201 -7.93 32.69 7.02
C ALA A 201 -9.01 33.14 8.03
N ALA A 202 -10.25 32.69 7.86
CA ALA A 202 -11.34 32.96 8.79
C ALA A 202 -11.10 32.35 10.17
N SER A 203 -10.55 31.14 10.22
CA SER A 203 -10.18 30.48 11.48
C SER A 203 -9.09 31.25 12.21
N VAL A 204 -8.03 31.64 11.50
CA VAL A 204 -6.92 32.42 12.04
C VAL A 204 -7.40 33.78 12.53
N HIS A 205 -8.20 34.48 11.73
CA HIS A 205 -8.75 35.80 12.06
C HIS A 205 -9.62 35.76 13.31
N ARG A 206 -10.38 34.68 13.54
CA ARG A 206 -11.15 34.49 14.79
C ARG A 206 -10.26 34.24 16.01
N GLN A 207 -9.17 33.49 15.85
CA GLN A 207 -8.26 33.15 16.95
C GLN A 207 -7.31 34.30 17.32
N ARG A 208 -7.03 35.21 16.38
CA ARG A 208 -6.16 36.37 16.54
C ARG A 208 -6.94 37.69 16.39
N ALA A 209 -8.21 37.71 16.76
CA ALA A 209 -9.10 38.87 16.54
C ALA A 209 -8.60 40.16 17.21
N ASP A 210 -7.85 40.05 18.31
CA ASP A 210 -7.29 41.17 19.07
C ASP A 210 -5.84 41.51 18.68
N ASP A 211 -5.25 40.78 17.72
CA ASP A 211 -3.81 40.78 17.46
C ASP A 211 -3.47 41.17 16.01
N GLN A 212 -2.35 41.88 15.79
CA GLN A 212 -1.99 42.57 14.54
C GLN A 212 -1.54 41.64 13.38
N LEU A 213 -2.09 40.42 13.24
CA LEU A 213 -1.69 39.51 12.17
C LEU A 213 -2.16 40.02 10.80
N ARG A 214 -1.20 40.43 9.96
CA ARG A 214 -1.45 40.88 8.59
C ARG A 214 -1.57 39.68 7.65
N MET A 215 -2.64 39.64 6.85
CA MET A 215 -2.88 38.55 5.90
C MET A 215 -2.80 39.04 4.46
N PHE A 216 -1.99 38.37 3.65
CA PHE A 216 -1.81 38.66 2.23
C PHE A 216 -2.33 37.48 1.39
N PRO A 217 -3.58 37.53 0.88
CA PRO A 217 -4.08 36.55 -0.08
C PRO A 217 -3.35 36.71 -1.42
N VAL A 218 -2.76 35.63 -1.94
CA VAL A 218 -1.94 35.63 -3.16
C VAL A 218 -2.44 34.58 -4.14
N PRO A 219 -3.04 34.98 -5.28
CA PRO A 219 -3.37 34.07 -6.37
C PRO A 219 -2.09 33.54 -7.04
N MET A 220 -1.90 32.23 -6.98
CA MET A 220 -0.72 31.56 -7.52
C MET A 220 -1.07 30.75 -8.78
N ARG A 221 -0.10 30.63 -9.69
CA ARG A 221 -0.21 29.87 -10.94
C ARG A 221 -1.43 30.30 -11.77
N VAL A 222 -1.62 31.61 -11.90
CA VAL A 222 -2.72 32.18 -12.68
C VAL A 222 -2.51 31.89 -14.16
N GLU A 223 -3.54 31.37 -14.80
CA GLU A 223 -3.56 31.02 -16.23
C GLU A 223 -4.55 31.96 -16.96
N ASP A 224 -4.17 32.47 -18.13
CA ASP A 224 -4.85 33.53 -18.88
C ASP A 224 -5.55 33.09 -20.18
N ALA A 225 -5.53 31.80 -20.56
CA ALA A 225 -6.17 31.33 -21.79
C ALA A 225 -7.69 31.51 -21.78
N GLU A 226 -8.36 31.37 -20.63
CA GLU A 226 -9.83 31.45 -20.48
C GLU A 226 -10.25 32.72 -19.72
N ARG A 227 -10.16 33.87 -20.40
CA ARG A 227 -10.34 35.21 -19.79
C ARG A 227 -11.63 35.38 -18.99
N ALA A 228 -12.78 34.95 -19.51
CA ALA A 228 -14.06 35.11 -18.82
C ALA A 228 -14.14 34.31 -17.51
N ARG A 229 -13.56 33.10 -17.47
CA ARG A 229 -13.50 32.29 -16.26
C ARG A 229 -12.48 32.83 -15.27
N LEU A 230 -11.37 33.38 -15.77
CA LEU A 230 -10.37 34.05 -14.95
C LEU A 230 -10.98 35.27 -14.23
N GLU A 231 -11.68 36.15 -14.94
CA GLU A 231 -12.37 37.31 -14.36
C GLU A 231 -13.38 36.90 -13.29
N SER A 232 -14.26 35.93 -13.59
CA SER A 232 -15.21 35.40 -12.60
C SER A 232 -14.53 34.81 -11.36
N SER A 233 -13.37 34.18 -11.52
CA SER A 233 -12.61 33.60 -10.39
C SER A 233 -11.89 34.67 -9.57
N ARG A 234 -11.43 35.76 -10.21
CA ARG A 234 -10.87 36.94 -9.54
C ARG A 234 -11.93 37.61 -8.67
N ASP A 235 -13.11 37.87 -9.23
CA ASP A 235 -14.23 38.46 -8.48
C ASP A 235 -14.64 37.60 -7.29
N TYR A 236 -14.67 36.27 -7.47
CA TYR A 236 -14.95 35.34 -6.38
C TYR A 236 -13.89 35.42 -5.27
N ALA A 237 -12.59 35.40 -5.61
CA ALA A 237 -11.51 35.54 -4.65
C ALA A 237 -11.57 36.89 -3.89
N ARG A 238 -11.80 38.00 -4.61
CA ARG A 238 -11.96 39.33 -4.02
C ARG A 238 -13.10 39.38 -3.00
N SER A 239 -14.25 38.82 -3.35
CA SER A 239 -15.42 38.78 -2.45
C SER A 239 -15.16 37.99 -1.16
N LYS A 240 -14.29 36.98 -1.22
CA LYS A 240 -13.96 36.08 -0.10
C LYS A 240 -12.90 36.65 0.83
N PHE A 241 -11.86 37.25 0.26
CA PHE A 241 -10.69 37.69 1.02
C PHE A 241 -10.64 39.19 1.32
N GLY A 242 -11.49 40.01 0.68
CA GLY A 242 -11.41 41.48 0.78
C GLY A 242 -11.40 42.02 2.21
N ARG A 243 -12.12 41.38 3.14
CA ARG A 243 -12.15 41.77 4.57
C ARG A 243 -10.77 41.74 5.26
N TYR A 244 -9.86 40.88 4.81
CA TYR A 244 -8.54 40.70 5.44
C TYR A 244 -7.51 41.75 4.98
N LEU A 245 -7.81 42.47 3.90
CA LEU A 245 -6.95 43.50 3.31
C LEU A 245 -7.21 44.91 3.87
N SER A 246 -8.04 45.05 4.90
CA SER A 246 -8.41 46.34 5.52
C SER A 246 -7.24 47.12 6.12
N HIS A 247 -6.09 46.47 6.33
CA HIS A 247 -4.85 47.07 6.80
C HIS A 247 -4.03 47.74 5.68
N LEU A 248 -4.42 47.56 4.40
CA LEU A 248 -3.77 48.20 3.27
C LEU A 248 -4.46 49.52 2.89
N PRO A 249 -3.70 50.53 2.45
CA PRO A 249 -4.28 51.81 2.01
C PRO A 249 -5.08 51.69 0.71
N ASP A 250 -4.69 50.79 -0.19
CA ASP A 250 -5.38 50.51 -1.46
C ASP A 250 -5.58 48.99 -1.67
N PRO A 251 -6.66 48.41 -1.11
CA PRO A 251 -6.98 47.00 -1.30
C PRO A 251 -7.34 46.62 -2.75
N GLU A 252 -7.86 47.56 -3.55
CA GLU A 252 -8.23 47.28 -4.95
C GLU A 252 -6.99 47.24 -5.85
N GLY A 253 -6.05 48.18 -5.67
CA GLY A 253 -4.76 48.16 -6.35
C GLY A 253 -3.96 46.89 -6.06
N TYR A 254 -3.98 46.41 -4.81
CA TYR A 254 -3.32 45.17 -4.39
C TYR A 254 -3.68 43.97 -5.29
N TRP A 255 -4.96 43.78 -5.60
CA TRP A 255 -5.41 42.65 -6.41
C TRP A 255 -4.90 42.66 -7.86
N GLY A 256 -4.55 43.83 -8.40
CA GLY A 256 -3.94 43.95 -9.72
C GLY A 256 -2.45 43.58 -9.75
N GLU A 257 -1.80 43.53 -8.59
CA GLU A 257 -0.34 43.46 -8.48
C GLU A 257 0.17 42.07 -8.05
N VAL A 258 -0.54 41.36 -7.16
CA VAL A 258 0.03 40.19 -6.48
C VAL A 258 -0.18 38.84 -7.17
N GLU A 259 -0.74 38.82 -8.37
CA GLU A 259 -0.95 37.57 -9.10
C GLU A 259 0.37 37.00 -9.63
N VAL A 260 0.65 35.73 -9.29
CA VAL A 260 1.82 35.01 -9.80
C VAL A 260 1.41 34.17 -11.02
N PRO A 261 1.93 34.47 -12.23
CA PRO A 261 1.52 33.79 -13.45
C PRO A 261 2.03 32.34 -13.50
N TYR A 262 1.28 31.45 -14.14
CA TYR A 262 1.77 30.11 -14.46
C TYR A 262 2.72 30.16 -15.66
N LYS A 263 3.97 29.74 -15.46
CA LYS A 263 4.96 29.60 -16.54
C LYS A 263 5.41 28.14 -16.64
N PRO A 264 5.19 27.46 -17.78
CA PRO A 264 5.58 26.06 -17.97
C PRO A 264 7.06 25.78 -17.73
N PHE A 265 7.92 26.79 -17.93
CA PHE A 265 9.36 26.71 -17.66
C PHE A 265 9.68 26.20 -16.24
N TYR A 266 8.96 26.67 -15.23
CA TYR A 266 9.17 26.28 -13.83
C TYR A 266 8.43 25.00 -13.41
N ALA A 267 7.79 24.28 -14.35
CA ALA A 267 7.01 23.09 -14.03
C ALA A 267 7.86 21.81 -13.88
N TYR A 268 9.11 21.82 -14.38
CA TYR A 268 9.94 20.62 -14.49
C TYR A 268 11.10 20.59 -13.48
N GLU A 269 11.55 21.75 -13.01
CA GLU A 269 12.70 21.93 -12.13
C GLU A 269 12.43 23.05 -11.11
N GLU A 270 12.86 22.87 -9.87
CA GLU A 270 12.74 23.84 -8.77
C GLU A 270 13.78 24.98 -8.91
N ILE A 271 13.62 25.81 -9.94
CA ILE A 271 14.48 26.94 -10.25
C ILE A 271 13.99 28.21 -9.53
N LEU A 272 14.91 29.00 -8.96
CA LEU A 272 14.61 30.35 -8.48
C LEU A 272 14.33 31.29 -9.65
N ALA A 273 13.21 32.01 -9.61
CA ALA A 273 12.83 33.00 -10.62
C ALA A 273 13.81 34.19 -10.70
N THR A 274 14.52 34.49 -9.60
CA THR A 274 15.64 35.45 -9.59
C THR A 274 16.80 35.03 -10.50
N ILE A 275 16.87 33.75 -10.89
CA ILE A 275 17.86 33.18 -11.82
C ILE A 275 17.21 32.86 -13.18
N GLY A 276 15.99 32.30 -13.15
CA GLY A 276 15.24 31.88 -14.34
C GLY A 276 14.78 33.03 -15.23
N ASP A 277 14.17 34.06 -14.63
CA ASP A 277 13.63 35.20 -15.36
C ASP A 277 14.71 36.26 -15.61
N ARG A 278 14.55 37.06 -16.66
CA ARG A 278 15.38 38.24 -16.86
C ARG A 278 14.85 39.39 -16.00
N PRO A 279 15.72 40.17 -15.34
CA PRO A 279 15.29 41.35 -14.60
C PRO A 279 14.48 42.32 -15.47
N ARG A 280 13.54 43.05 -14.85
CA ARG A 280 12.72 44.11 -15.47
C ARG A 280 11.76 43.65 -16.58
N GLN A 281 11.58 42.34 -16.77
CA GLN A 281 10.53 41.82 -17.64
C GLN A 281 9.19 41.79 -16.92
N GLN A 282 8.17 42.39 -17.54
CA GLN A 282 6.78 42.29 -17.10
C GLN A 282 6.25 40.87 -17.33
N ASP A 283 5.18 40.52 -16.61
CA ASP A 283 4.50 39.21 -16.70
C ASP A 283 5.39 37.99 -16.41
N THR A 284 6.40 38.15 -15.54
CA THR A 284 7.29 37.09 -15.06
C THR A 284 6.97 36.68 -13.62
N VAL A 285 7.47 35.51 -13.18
CA VAL A 285 7.31 35.06 -11.79
C VAL A 285 8.15 35.97 -10.87
N LEU A 286 9.32 36.41 -11.33
CA LEU A 286 10.16 37.37 -10.62
C LEU A 286 9.43 38.69 -10.37
N ALA A 287 8.88 39.33 -11.41
CA ALA A 287 8.19 40.62 -11.26
C ALA A 287 6.97 40.53 -10.34
N ALA A 288 6.22 39.42 -10.39
CA ALA A 288 5.12 39.18 -9.46
C ALA A 288 5.61 39.02 -8.01
N THR A 289 6.73 38.31 -7.81
CA THR A 289 7.31 38.12 -6.48
C THR A 289 7.88 39.43 -5.93
N GLU A 290 8.51 40.27 -6.75
CA GLU A 290 8.99 41.60 -6.34
C GLU A 290 7.83 42.48 -5.81
N ARG A 291 6.65 42.43 -6.45
CA ARG A 291 5.45 43.13 -5.96
C ARG A 291 4.95 42.55 -4.63
N ILE A 292 4.97 41.23 -4.47
CA ILE A 292 4.64 40.59 -3.18
C ILE A 292 5.62 41.07 -2.10
N VAL A 293 6.93 41.06 -2.36
CA VAL A 293 7.96 41.54 -1.42
C VAL A 293 7.75 43.01 -1.07
N ALA A 294 7.38 43.85 -2.03
CA ALA A 294 7.04 45.25 -1.77
C ALA A 294 5.91 45.38 -0.74
N HIS A 295 4.83 44.61 -0.86
CA HIS A 295 3.75 44.60 0.13
C HIS A 295 4.17 44.02 1.50
N LEU A 296 5.00 42.98 1.52
CA LEU A 296 5.50 42.36 2.76
C LEU A 296 6.48 43.25 3.54
N THR A 297 7.17 44.15 2.82
CA THR A 297 8.17 45.08 3.37
C THR A 297 7.67 46.52 3.47
N ASP A 298 6.36 46.75 3.32
CA ASP A 298 5.76 48.10 3.37
C ASP A 298 6.43 49.08 2.39
N GLN A 299 6.71 48.60 1.18
CA GLN A 299 7.34 49.29 0.05
C GLN A 299 8.82 49.65 0.24
N GLU A 300 9.49 49.09 1.26
CA GLU A 300 10.94 49.27 1.46
C GLU A 300 11.77 48.55 0.39
N ILE A 301 11.39 47.31 0.03
CA ILE A 301 12.08 46.50 -0.97
C ILE A 301 11.14 46.25 -2.15
N THR A 302 11.41 46.92 -3.26
CA THR A 302 10.54 46.87 -4.46
C THR A 302 11.13 46.04 -5.60
N ARG A 303 12.41 45.64 -5.52
CA ARG A 303 13.10 44.89 -6.56
C ARG A 303 14.31 44.13 -6.03
N CYS A 304 14.78 43.14 -6.78
CA CYS A 304 16.08 42.52 -6.56
C CYS A 304 17.20 43.48 -7.00
N VAL A 305 18.18 43.77 -6.13
CA VAL A 305 19.28 44.72 -6.43
C VAL A 305 20.44 44.06 -7.19
N THR A 306 20.62 42.74 -7.03
CA THR A 306 21.74 42.02 -7.66
C THR A 306 21.31 41.50 -9.03
N GLU A 307 21.74 42.16 -10.11
CA GLU A 307 21.56 41.68 -11.47
C GLU A 307 22.72 40.75 -11.86
N LEU A 308 22.44 39.45 -12.03
CA LEU A 308 23.42 38.47 -12.52
C LEU A 308 23.78 38.78 -13.98
N LYS A 309 25.06 38.70 -14.34
CA LYS A 309 25.45 38.76 -15.76
C LYS A 309 24.84 37.57 -16.50
N GLU A 310 24.47 37.75 -17.77
CA GLU A 310 23.81 36.70 -18.55
C GLU A 310 24.63 35.40 -18.64
N THR A 311 25.96 35.47 -18.61
CA THR A 311 26.84 34.29 -18.54
C THR A 311 26.73 33.57 -17.20
N GLU A 312 26.88 34.30 -16.09
CA GLU A 312 26.76 33.76 -14.72
C GLU A 312 25.37 33.16 -14.48
N ARG A 313 24.33 33.82 -15.00
CA ARG A 313 22.94 33.34 -14.92
C ARG A 313 22.74 32.02 -15.67
N ARG A 314 23.33 31.86 -16.85
CA ARG A 314 23.26 30.59 -17.63
C ARG A 314 24.01 29.47 -16.92
N ASP A 315 25.20 29.75 -16.40
CA ASP A 315 25.99 28.78 -15.65
C ASP A 315 25.26 28.30 -14.39
N LEU A 316 24.59 29.22 -13.68
CA LEU A 316 23.74 28.88 -12.54
C LEU A 316 22.51 28.07 -12.96
N LEU A 317 21.84 28.42 -14.06
CA LEU A 317 20.72 27.63 -14.58
C LEU A 317 21.11 26.19 -14.92
N ASP A 318 22.30 25.98 -15.48
CA ASP A 318 22.81 24.65 -15.78
C ASP A 318 23.02 23.79 -14.52
N ARG A 319 23.27 24.41 -13.36
CA ARG A 319 23.37 23.70 -12.06
C ARG A 319 22.02 23.23 -11.54
N PHE A 320 20.92 23.90 -11.92
CA PHE A 320 19.56 23.47 -11.55
C PHE A 320 19.00 22.40 -12.45
N ARG A 321 19.60 22.21 -13.64
CA ARG A 321 19.13 21.19 -14.58
C ARG A 321 19.21 19.84 -13.91
N ARG A 322 18.10 19.10 -13.96
CA ARG A 322 18.09 17.70 -13.55
C ARG A 322 19.17 17.03 -14.38
N ALA A 323 20.25 16.61 -13.73
CA ALA A 323 21.19 15.70 -14.36
C ALA A 323 20.32 14.55 -14.85
N GLY A 324 20.20 14.42 -16.17
CA GLY A 324 19.64 13.20 -16.73
C GLY A 324 20.35 12.06 -16.04
N SER A 325 19.69 10.91 -15.92
CA SER A 325 20.37 9.65 -15.67
C SER A 325 21.32 9.35 -16.84
N GLN A 326 22.32 10.20 -17.04
CA GLN A 326 23.63 9.81 -17.45
C GLN A 326 24.14 9.02 -16.26
N GLU A 327 24.04 7.69 -16.37
CA GLU A 327 25.26 6.91 -16.22
C GLU A 327 26.41 7.79 -16.71
N PRO A 328 27.46 8.06 -15.90
CA PRO A 328 28.61 8.75 -16.45
C PRO A 328 28.96 7.97 -17.71
N ALA A 329 28.81 8.61 -18.88
CA ALA A 329 29.15 7.99 -20.13
C ALA A 329 30.50 7.33 -19.89
N PRO A 330 30.67 6.02 -20.22
CA PRO A 330 31.92 5.35 -19.95
C PRO A 330 32.98 6.28 -20.49
N ARG A 331 33.82 6.82 -19.59
CA ARG A 331 34.95 7.63 -20.00
C ARG A 331 35.78 6.66 -20.81
N THR A 332 35.59 6.66 -22.12
CA THR A 332 36.50 6.05 -23.04
C THR A 332 37.82 6.71 -22.69
N SER A 333 38.76 5.91 -22.21
CA SER A 333 40.15 6.31 -22.24
C SER A 333 40.42 6.85 -23.65
N SER A 334 41.27 7.87 -23.77
CA SER A 334 41.66 8.46 -25.06
C SER A 334 42.21 7.44 -26.07
N ASP A 335 42.38 6.18 -25.66
CA ASP A 335 42.86 5.01 -26.40
C ASP A 335 41.76 4.03 -26.87
N GLY A 336 40.47 4.30 -26.65
CA GLY A 336 39.38 3.44 -27.13
C GLY A 336 39.27 2.06 -26.47
N ARG A 337 39.95 1.84 -25.33
CA ARG A 337 39.81 0.62 -24.52
C ARG A 337 38.70 0.78 -23.48
N HIS A 338 37.85 -0.25 -23.33
CA HIS A 338 36.83 -0.33 -22.29
C HIS A 338 37.49 -0.24 -20.91
N ALA A 339 37.01 0.67 -20.05
CA ALA A 339 37.52 0.78 -18.68
C ALA A 339 37.14 -0.47 -17.89
N VAL A 340 38.11 -1.10 -17.23
CA VAL A 340 37.88 -2.33 -16.44
C VAL A 340 37.03 -1.99 -15.23
N ARG A 341 35.91 -2.70 -15.03
CA ARG A 341 35.04 -2.50 -13.85
C ARG A 341 35.60 -3.21 -12.63
N VAL A 342 35.83 -2.46 -11.56
CA VAL A 342 36.43 -2.95 -10.32
C VAL A 342 35.49 -2.71 -9.15
N PHE A 343 35.35 -3.70 -8.26
CA PHE A 343 34.64 -3.52 -6.98
C PHE A 343 35.60 -3.68 -5.81
N ILE A 344 35.66 -2.68 -4.93
CA ILE A 344 36.52 -2.66 -3.74
C ILE A 344 35.68 -3.08 -2.54
N SER A 345 35.92 -4.28 -2.04
CA SER A 345 35.32 -4.80 -0.80
C SER A 345 36.27 -4.53 0.38
N TYR A 346 35.75 -3.84 1.38
CA TYR A 346 36.45 -3.53 2.63
C TYR A 346 35.46 -3.55 3.80
N ALA A 347 35.97 -3.68 5.02
CA ALA A 347 35.21 -3.53 6.25
C ALA A 347 35.60 -2.20 6.90
N HIS A 348 34.62 -1.48 7.43
CA HIS A 348 34.91 -0.22 8.10
C HIS A 348 35.55 -0.48 9.47
N ASP A 349 36.86 -0.29 9.58
CA ASP A 349 37.64 -0.46 10.81
C ASP A 349 37.85 0.86 11.57
N SER A 350 38.32 1.90 10.88
CA SER A 350 38.52 3.24 11.42
C SER A 350 38.25 4.31 10.35
N VAL A 351 38.12 5.58 10.78
CA VAL A 351 38.00 6.73 9.85
C VAL A 351 39.21 6.80 8.93
N ASP A 352 40.42 6.59 9.46
CA ASP A 352 41.66 6.60 8.67
C ASP A 352 41.70 5.46 7.65
N HIS A 353 41.24 4.27 8.02
CA HIS A 353 41.12 3.14 7.08
C HIS A 353 40.10 3.44 5.96
N PHE A 354 38.95 4.02 6.31
CA PHE A 354 37.96 4.45 5.33
C PHE A 354 38.53 5.52 4.37
N GLN A 355 39.26 6.50 4.90
CA GLN A 355 39.94 7.51 4.09
C GLN A 355 40.97 6.87 3.16
N ALA A 356 41.79 5.95 3.66
CA ALA A 356 42.79 5.24 2.85
C ALA A 356 42.15 4.44 1.69
N VAL A 357 41.03 3.75 1.95
CA VAL A 357 40.25 3.03 0.94
C VAL A 357 39.61 4.00 -0.07
N ARG A 358 39.11 5.15 0.39
CA ARG A 358 38.52 6.20 -0.46
C ARG A 358 39.56 6.86 -1.37
N GLU A 359 40.77 7.10 -0.86
CA GLU A 359 41.90 7.60 -1.64
C GLU A 359 42.35 6.58 -2.68
N LEU A 360 42.46 5.29 -2.33
CA LEU A 360 42.70 4.23 -3.31
C LEU A 360 41.64 4.23 -4.43
N TRP A 361 40.36 4.36 -4.07
CA TRP A 361 39.26 4.46 -5.02
C TRP A 361 39.42 5.67 -5.96
N TYR A 362 39.80 6.84 -5.44
CA TYR A 362 40.03 8.04 -6.24
C TYR A 362 41.21 7.87 -7.20
N LEU A 363 42.34 7.34 -6.70
CA LEU A 363 43.55 7.12 -7.48
C LEU A 363 43.35 6.12 -8.63
N LEU A 364 42.62 5.02 -8.39
CA LEU A 364 42.29 4.05 -9.44
C LEU A 364 41.44 4.68 -10.56
N ARG A 365 40.45 5.52 -10.20
CA ARG A 365 39.65 6.24 -11.20
C ARG A 365 40.47 7.27 -11.97
N GLY A 366 41.46 7.89 -11.33
CA GLY A 366 42.44 8.76 -11.98
C GLY A 366 43.30 8.04 -13.02
N GLN A 367 43.48 6.73 -12.89
CA GLN A 367 44.21 5.87 -13.85
C GLN A 367 43.29 5.20 -14.89
N GLY A 368 42.02 5.62 -15.00
CA GLY A 368 41.09 5.14 -16.03
C GLY A 368 40.33 3.85 -15.70
N ILE A 369 40.27 3.44 -14.43
CA ILE A 369 39.55 2.25 -13.96
C ILE A 369 38.14 2.63 -13.46
N ASP A 370 37.09 1.87 -13.80
CA ASP A 370 35.76 2.07 -13.20
C ASP A 370 35.67 1.38 -11.83
N ALA A 371 36.28 2.00 -10.82
CA ALA A 371 36.24 1.50 -9.45
C ALA A 371 34.90 1.88 -8.75
N ARG A 372 34.28 0.90 -8.11
CA ARG A 372 33.10 0.96 -7.24
C ARG A 372 33.48 0.56 -5.81
N LEU A 373 32.89 1.20 -4.81
CA LEU A 373 33.23 1.02 -3.40
C LEU A 373 32.09 0.31 -2.65
N ASP A 374 32.42 -0.62 -1.75
CA ASP A 374 31.45 -1.24 -0.84
C ASP A 374 30.90 -0.23 0.19
N ARG A 375 29.72 -0.51 0.77
CA ARG A 375 29.04 0.39 1.70
C ARG A 375 29.45 0.10 3.16
N PRO A 376 29.78 1.14 3.95
CA PRO A 376 30.04 0.98 5.37
C PRO A 376 28.76 0.61 6.13
N PRO A 377 28.83 -0.05 7.31
CA PRO A 377 27.67 -0.55 8.06
C PRO A 377 26.50 0.44 8.23
N GLY A 378 26.77 1.73 8.46
CA GLY A 378 25.73 2.76 8.59
C GLY A 378 25.04 3.18 7.28
N GLN A 379 25.53 2.75 6.12
CA GLN A 379 24.95 3.00 4.79
C GLN A 379 24.39 1.73 4.13
N ARG A 380 24.44 0.58 4.85
CA ARG A 380 23.90 -0.68 4.38
C ARG A 380 22.39 -0.68 4.62
N THR A 381 21.62 -0.76 3.54
CA THR A 381 20.18 -1.00 3.62
C THR A 381 19.91 -2.49 3.83
N PRO A 382 18.68 -2.91 4.18
CA PRO A 382 18.31 -4.33 4.18
C PRO A 382 18.54 -5.03 2.82
N GLU A 383 18.67 -4.27 1.73
CA GLU A 383 18.94 -4.76 0.37
C GLU A 383 20.44 -4.85 0.05
N TRP A 384 21.31 -4.40 0.97
CA TRP A 384 22.76 -4.40 0.78
C TRP A 384 23.31 -5.78 0.40
N PRO A 385 22.88 -6.93 0.97
CA PRO A 385 23.40 -8.23 0.54
C PRO A 385 23.16 -8.51 -0.95
N ARG A 386 21.99 -8.15 -1.48
CA ARG A 386 21.70 -8.30 -2.91
C ARG A 386 22.49 -7.31 -3.76
N TRP A 387 22.57 -6.06 -3.31
CA TRP A 387 23.35 -5.03 -3.99
C TRP A 387 24.84 -5.40 -4.06
N GLN A 388 25.42 -5.87 -2.95
CA GLN A 388 26.81 -6.30 -2.85
C GLN A 388 27.06 -7.50 -3.77
N ARG A 389 26.18 -8.50 -3.76
CA ARG A 389 26.26 -9.64 -4.70
C ARG A 389 26.24 -9.17 -6.16
N GLN A 390 25.36 -8.24 -6.52
CA GLN A 390 25.31 -7.69 -7.87
C GLN A 390 26.61 -6.97 -8.23
N GLN A 391 27.17 -6.17 -7.32
CA GLN A 391 28.46 -5.51 -7.57
C GLN A 391 29.61 -6.52 -7.72
N LEU A 392 29.62 -7.59 -6.94
CA LEU A 392 30.60 -8.68 -7.04
C LEU A 392 30.50 -9.43 -8.38
N LEU A 393 29.28 -9.71 -8.86
CA LEU A 393 29.04 -10.39 -10.14
C LEU A 393 29.35 -9.50 -11.35
N ASP A 394 29.07 -8.21 -11.23
CA ASP A 394 29.32 -7.23 -12.30
C ASP A 394 30.78 -6.82 -12.44
N ALA A 395 31.59 -6.97 -11.39
CA ALA A 395 32.99 -6.61 -11.41
C ALA A 395 33.81 -7.60 -12.23
N GLU A 396 34.71 -7.07 -13.06
CA GLU A 396 35.75 -7.84 -13.75
C GLU A 396 36.89 -8.19 -12.79
N VAL A 397 37.15 -7.31 -11.82
CA VAL A 397 38.11 -7.52 -10.72
C VAL A 397 37.50 -7.09 -9.39
N VAL A 398 37.61 -7.94 -8.37
CA VAL A 398 37.23 -7.60 -6.99
C VAL A 398 38.49 -7.37 -6.16
N LEU A 399 38.67 -6.17 -5.62
CA LEU A 399 39.76 -5.84 -4.70
C LEU A 399 39.31 -6.08 -3.26
N LEU A 400 40.03 -6.94 -2.54
CA LEU A 400 39.84 -7.19 -1.12
C LEU A 400 40.85 -6.34 -0.33
N VAL A 401 40.36 -5.43 0.51
CA VAL A 401 41.21 -4.62 1.39
C VAL A 401 41.09 -5.18 2.83
N PRO A 402 42.11 -5.89 3.33
CA PRO A 402 42.06 -6.51 4.65
C PRO A 402 42.15 -5.46 5.77
N SER A 403 41.47 -5.72 6.89
CA SER A 403 41.52 -4.91 8.11
C SER A 403 41.02 -5.72 9.31
N PRO A 404 41.41 -5.40 10.56
CA PRO A 404 40.96 -6.12 11.75
C PRO A 404 39.44 -6.26 11.89
N ALA A 405 38.65 -5.28 11.42
CA ALA A 405 37.19 -5.39 11.32
C ALA A 405 36.74 -6.43 10.28
N TYR A 406 37.46 -6.58 9.16
CA TYR A 406 37.14 -7.53 8.10
C TYR A 406 37.21 -8.97 8.60
N ARG A 407 38.25 -9.30 9.37
CA ARG A 407 38.41 -10.61 10.02
C ARG A 407 37.27 -10.96 10.99
N ARG A 408 36.68 -9.94 11.62
CA ARG A 408 35.61 -10.07 12.62
C ARG A 408 34.20 -10.07 12.03
N LEU A 409 34.04 -9.97 10.71
CA LEU A 409 32.73 -9.94 10.08
C LEU A 409 31.97 -11.26 10.32
N PRO A 410 30.67 -11.21 10.67
CA PRO A 410 29.82 -12.39 10.79
C PRO A 410 29.82 -13.23 9.50
N VAL A 411 29.59 -14.54 9.62
CA VAL A 411 29.53 -15.44 8.46
C VAL A 411 28.48 -14.95 7.47
N GLU A 412 27.33 -14.52 7.98
CA GLU A 412 26.17 -14.02 7.24
C GLU A 412 26.52 -12.82 6.34
N GLU A 413 27.42 -11.94 6.79
CA GLU A 413 27.86 -10.76 6.03
C GLU A 413 28.91 -11.09 4.97
N THR A 414 29.56 -12.25 5.08
CA THR A 414 30.56 -12.70 4.12
C THR A 414 30.05 -13.79 3.17
N VAL A 415 28.81 -14.26 3.33
CA VAL A 415 28.18 -15.30 2.48
C VAL A 415 28.27 -14.92 1.00
N GLN A 416 27.86 -13.71 0.62
CA GLN A 416 27.85 -13.28 -0.79
C GLN A 416 29.24 -13.24 -1.40
N LEU A 417 30.22 -12.77 -0.61
CA LEU A 417 31.61 -12.69 -1.00
C LEU A 417 32.22 -14.09 -1.18
N ARG A 418 31.96 -15.00 -0.23
CA ARG A 418 32.44 -16.39 -0.27
C ARG A 418 31.84 -17.16 -1.44
N ASP A 419 30.54 -16.98 -1.69
CA ASP A 419 29.85 -17.62 -2.81
C ASP A 419 30.47 -17.23 -4.16
N VAL A 420 30.69 -15.93 -4.38
CA VAL A 420 31.27 -15.43 -5.63
C VAL A 420 32.74 -15.78 -5.75
N HIS A 421 33.51 -15.74 -4.64
CA HIS A 421 34.90 -16.17 -4.61
C HIS A 421 35.06 -17.66 -4.94
N GLY A 422 34.21 -18.53 -4.37
CA GLY A 422 34.22 -19.96 -4.69
C GLY A 422 33.88 -20.28 -6.15
N ALA A 423 33.03 -19.47 -6.79
CA ALA A 423 32.67 -19.64 -8.20
C ALA A 423 33.69 -19.05 -9.18
N HIS A 424 34.33 -17.93 -8.81
CA HIS A 424 35.22 -17.14 -9.67
C HIS A 424 36.46 -16.63 -8.92
N PRO A 425 37.32 -17.52 -8.38
CA PRO A 425 38.44 -17.12 -7.52
C PRO A 425 39.50 -16.29 -8.26
N ASP A 426 39.60 -16.48 -9.58
CA ASP A 426 40.46 -15.72 -10.47
C ASP A 426 40.10 -14.23 -10.56
N ARG A 427 38.86 -13.82 -10.23
CA ARG A 427 38.47 -12.40 -10.24
C ARG A 427 38.97 -11.61 -9.03
N PHE A 428 39.38 -12.28 -7.95
CA PHE A 428 39.71 -11.63 -6.69
C PHE A 428 41.20 -11.29 -6.58
N MET A 429 41.49 -10.15 -5.95
CA MET A 429 42.84 -9.67 -5.69
C MET A 429 42.90 -8.99 -4.32
N GLY A 430 43.83 -9.41 -3.47
CA GLY A 430 44.07 -8.77 -2.19
C GLY A 430 44.99 -7.56 -2.32
N VAL A 431 44.60 -6.42 -1.75
CA VAL A 431 45.37 -5.17 -1.76
C VAL A 431 45.64 -4.74 -0.33
N VAL A 432 46.91 -4.79 0.08
CA VAL A 432 47.34 -4.32 1.40
C VAL A 432 47.69 -2.85 1.31
N LEU A 433 46.96 -2.02 2.06
CA LEU A 433 47.21 -0.58 2.18
C LEU A 433 48.34 -0.29 3.19
N PRO A 434 48.92 0.92 3.18
CA PRO A 434 49.97 1.30 4.14
C PRO A 434 49.53 1.08 5.59
N GLY A 435 50.30 0.29 6.35
CA GLY A 435 49.99 -0.06 7.74
C GLY A 435 49.01 -1.22 7.94
N GLY A 436 48.47 -1.83 6.88
CA GLY A 436 47.61 -3.02 6.95
C GLY A 436 48.40 -4.33 6.87
N SER A 437 47.80 -5.44 7.33
CA SER A 437 48.36 -6.79 7.22
C SER A 437 47.50 -7.70 6.33
N ARG A 438 48.14 -8.68 5.66
CA ARG A 438 47.43 -9.75 4.94
C ARG A 438 46.69 -10.69 5.88
N GLU A 439 47.15 -10.80 7.12
CA GLU A 439 46.60 -11.67 8.17
C GLU A 439 45.26 -11.17 8.75
N ASP A 440 44.81 -9.99 8.30
CA ASP A 440 43.57 -9.35 8.72
C ASP A 440 42.35 -9.73 7.85
N LEU A 441 42.48 -10.73 6.96
CA LEU A 441 41.37 -11.30 6.19
C LEU A 441 40.78 -12.54 6.92
N VAL A 442 39.58 -12.98 6.54
CA VAL A 442 38.93 -14.18 7.11
C VAL A 442 39.64 -15.46 6.63
N ASP A 443 39.92 -16.40 7.55
CA ASP A 443 40.67 -17.64 7.30
C ASP A 443 40.18 -18.47 6.09
N VAL A 444 38.87 -18.47 5.81
CA VAL A 444 38.26 -19.22 4.69
C VAL A 444 38.68 -18.68 3.30
N LEU A 445 39.11 -17.42 3.19
CA LEU A 445 39.61 -16.83 1.94
C LEU A 445 41.13 -17.00 1.78
N HIS A 446 41.83 -17.55 2.79
CA HIS A 446 43.27 -17.87 2.73
C HIS A 446 43.57 -19.20 2.04
N GLU A 447 42.62 -20.13 1.97
CA GLU A 447 42.86 -21.52 1.53
C GLU A 447 42.82 -21.73 0.00
N GLY A 448 42.56 -20.69 -0.80
CA GLY A 448 42.63 -20.77 -2.25
C GLY A 448 43.94 -20.19 -2.80
N GLU A 449 44.83 -21.03 -3.34
CA GLU A 449 46.09 -20.67 -4.03
C GLU A 449 45.93 -19.65 -5.20
N ALA A 450 44.70 -19.25 -5.54
CA ALA A 450 44.37 -18.40 -6.68
C ALA A 450 44.28 -16.89 -6.39
N THR A 451 44.13 -16.44 -5.14
CA THR A 451 43.98 -15.01 -4.83
C THR A 451 45.34 -14.30 -4.88
N ARG A 452 45.58 -13.48 -5.90
CA ARG A 452 46.84 -12.71 -6.04
C ARG A 452 46.87 -11.54 -5.06
N TRP A 453 48.03 -11.28 -4.48
CA TRP A 453 48.23 -10.20 -3.50
C TRP A 453 49.17 -9.12 -4.02
N THR A 454 48.85 -7.88 -3.72
CA THR A 454 49.71 -6.72 -3.95
C THR A 454 49.72 -5.81 -2.73
N THR A 455 50.79 -5.04 -2.56
CA THR A 455 50.98 -4.12 -1.45
C THR A 455 51.21 -2.73 -2.01
N VAL A 456 50.46 -1.75 -1.51
CA VAL A 456 50.61 -0.33 -1.85
C VAL A 456 51.37 0.34 -0.71
N THR A 457 52.58 0.82 -1.02
CA THR A 457 53.53 1.39 -0.03
C THR A 457 53.15 2.79 0.43
N ALA A 458 52.55 3.60 -0.44
CA ALA A 458 51.93 4.88 -0.12
C ALA A 458 50.76 5.16 -1.06
N LEU A 459 49.79 5.99 -0.64
CA LEU A 459 48.62 6.34 -1.46
C LEU A 459 48.94 7.53 -2.37
N THR A 460 49.87 7.34 -3.30
CA THR A 460 50.22 8.31 -4.34
C THR A 460 49.86 7.77 -5.73
N PRO A 461 49.68 8.65 -6.74
CA PRO A 461 49.46 8.21 -8.11
C PRO A 461 50.57 7.32 -8.68
N GLU A 462 51.81 7.43 -8.19
CA GLU A 462 52.95 6.62 -8.64
C GLU A 462 52.92 5.21 -8.04
N ASP A 463 52.63 5.10 -6.74
CA ASP A 463 52.55 3.82 -6.02
C ASP A 463 51.31 2.99 -6.41
N VAL A 464 50.21 3.64 -6.82
CA VAL A 464 48.99 2.95 -7.28
C VAL A 464 49.06 2.55 -8.76
N ARG A 465 49.98 3.12 -9.55
CA ARG A 465 50.14 2.83 -10.98
C ARG A 465 50.41 1.35 -11.30
N PRO A 466 51.31 0.63 -10.59
CA PRO A 466 51.51 -0.81 -10.82
C PRO A 466 50.25 -1.64 -10.58
N LEU A 467 49.43 -1.28 -9.59
CA LEU A 467 48.14 -1.91 -9.33
C LEU A 467 47.16 -1.66 -10.48
N ALA A 468 47.10 -0.42 -10.97
CA ALA A 468 46.23 -0.06 -12.08
C ALA A 468 46.63 -0.77 -13.39
N GLU A 469 47.93 -0.89 -13.67
CA GLU A 469 48.44 -1.67 -14.80
C GLU A 469 48.08 -3.16 -14.69
N LEU A 470 48.18 -3.74 -13.48
CA LEU A 470 47.88 -5.13 -13.25
C LEU A 470 46.39 -5.44 -13.45
N ILE A 471 45.50 -4.51 -13.05
CA ILE A 471 44.06 -4.56 -13.32
C ILE A 471 43.81 -4.46 -14.84
N SER A 472 44.49 -3.53 -15.52
CA SER A 472 44.28 -3.24 -16.95
C SER A 472 44.81 -4.31 -17.90
N ARG A 473 45.76 -5.16 -17.45
CA ARG A 473 46.31 -6.29 -18.23
C ARG A 473 45.40 -7.52 -18.26
N ARG A 474 44.30 -7.54 -17.51
CA ARG A 474 43.31 -8.62 -17.61
C ARG A 474 42.49 -8.46 -18.89
N ALA A 475 42.39 -9.53 -19.68
CA ALA A 475 41.50 -9.56 -20.82
C ALA A 475 40.06 -9.37 -20.34
N PRO A 476 39.27 -8.47 -20.95
CA PRO A 476 37.87 -8.29 -20.59
C PRO A 476 37.13 -9.61 -20.84
N VAL A 477 36.35 -10.06 -19.85
CA VAL A 477 35.42 -11.16 -20.09
C VAL A 477 34.38 -10.63 -21.06
N VAL A 478 34.45 -11.07 -22.32
CA VAL A 478 33.51 -10.67 -23.37
C VAL A 478 32.10 -11.06 -22.92
N ARG A 479 31.29 -10.07 -22.54
CA ARG A 479 29.84 -10.21 -22.46
C ARG A 479 29.33 -10.18 -23.90
N SER A 480 28.67 -11.24 -24.35
CA SER A 480 27.90 -11.22 -25.59
C SER A 480 26.72 -10.25 -25.41
N THR A 481 26.91 -9.00 -25.80
CA THR A 481 25.86 -7.99 -25.94
C THR A 481 25.40 -7.93 -27.40
N GLU A 482 24.81 -9.01 -27.89
CA GLU A 482 23.94 -8.98 -29.08
C GLU A 482 22.63 -9.67 -28.71
N GLY A 483 21.55 -8.89 -28.72
CA GLY A 483 20.24 -9.31 -28.27
C GLY A 483 19.58 -10.27 -29.26
N ASP A 484 19.29 -11.47 -28.75
CA ASP A 484 18.28 -12.35 -29.31
C ASP A 484 16.97 -12.13 -28.50
N PRO A 485 15.77 -12.11 -29.11
CA PRO A 485 14.49 -11.90 -28.41
C PRO A 485 14.11 -13.02 -27.40
N LEU A 486 15.04 -13.94 -27.11
CA LEU A 486 14.86 -15.08 -26.21
C LEU A 486 15.54 -14.91 -24.84
N ASP A 487 16.38 -13.89 -24.63
CA ASP A 487 16.98 -13.59 -23.31
C ASP A 487 16.14 -12.61 -22.49
N SER A 488 14.89 -13.00 -22.26
CA SER A 488 14.13 -12.44 -21.15
C SER A 488 14.78 -12.91 -19.84
N PRO A 489 15.04 -12.05 -18.84
CA PRO A 489 15.49 -12.47 -17.50
C PRO A 489 14.48 -13.40 -16.80
N TRP A 490 13.34 -13.66 -17.44
CA TRP A 490 12.28 -14.56 -17.03
C TRP A 490 12.23 -15.70 -18.04
N PRO A 491 12.66 -16.93 -17.69
CA PRO A 491 12.79 -18.08 -18.60
C PRO A 491 11.44 -18.63 -19.14
N TRP A 492 10.42 -17.80 -19.07
CA TRP A 492 9.04 -18.12 -18.89
C TRP A 492 8.10 -17.23 -19.68
N SER A 493 8.54 -16.04 -20.08
CA SER A 493 7.76 -15.12 -20.89
C SER A 493 7.61 -15.72 -22.28
N ARG A 494 6.40 -16.09 -22.65
CA ARG A 494 6.07 -16.50 -24.02
C ARG A 494 5.05 -15.51 -24.56
N VAL A 495 5.40 -14.80 -25.61
CA VAL A 495 4.42 -14.05 -26.40
C VAL A 495 3.59 -15.09 -27.14
N HIS A 496 2.29 -15.16 -26.83
CA HIS A 496 1.40 -16.09 -27.51
C HIS A 496 0.92 -15.48 -28.83
N ASP A 497 0.90 -16.29 -29.89
CA ASP A 497 0.48 -15.89 -31.23
C ASP A 497 -1.02 -15.59 -31.36
N ASP A 498 -1.83 -15.98 -30.36
CA ASP A 498 -3.27 -15.72 -30.32
C ASP A 498 -3.56 -14.38 -29.61
N PRO A 499 -3.89 -13.30 -30.35
CA PRO A 499 -4.15 -11.99 -29.77
C PRO A 499 -5.42 -11.95 -28.92
N GLU A 500 -6.42 -12.79 -29.19
CA GLU A 500 -7.64 -12.84 -28.39
C GLU A 500 -7.37 -13.49 -27.02
N LEU A 501 -6.50 -14.50 -26.98
CA LEU A 501 -6.06 -15.14 -25.74
C LEU A 501 -5.20 -14.19 -24.88
N ALA A 502 -4.30 -13.43 -25.52
CA ALA A 502 -3.48 -12.42 -24.85
C ALA A 502 -4.36 -11.31 -24.22
N GLU A 503 -5.32 -10.77 -24.99
CA GLU A 503 -6.28 -9.77 -24.48
C GLU A 503 -7.11 -10.34 -23.31
N ALA A 504 -7.51 -11.61 -23.40
CA ALA A 504 -8.26 -12.25 -22.33
C ALA A 504 -7.44 -12.40 -21.03
N ALA A 505 -6.17 -12.76 -21.14
CA ALA A 505 -5.25 -12.84 -20.02
C ALA A 505 -4.96 -11.46 -19.39
N ASP A 506 -4.82 -10.41 -20.21
CA ASP A 506 -4.62 -9.04 -19.73
C ASP A 506 -5.84 -8.52 -18.97
N ALA A 507 -7.04 -8.77 -19.48
CA ALA A 507 -8.26 -8.40 -18.78
C ALA A 507 -8.40 -9.13 -17.43
N LEU A 508 -8.03 -10.41 -17.36
CA LEU A 508 -7.99 -11.18 -16.11
C LEU A 508 -6.96 -10.62 -15.12
N SER A 509 -5.74 -10.33 -15.59
CA SER A 509 -4.68 -9.71 -14.76
C SER A 509 -5.13 -8.37 -14.15
N HIS A 510 -5.69 -7.47 -14.98
CA HIS A 510 -6.20 -6.17 -14.51
C HIS A 510 -7.36 -6.30 -13.51
N ALA A 511 -8.17 -7.35 -13.61
CA ALA A 511 -9.23 -7.62 -12.64
C ALA A 511 -8.66 -8.11 -11.31
N LEU A 512 -7.72 -9.06 -11.36
CA LEU A 512 -7.04 -9.62 -10.19
C LEU A 512 -6.23 -8.58 -9.44
N TYR A 513 -5.45 -7.76 -10.14
CA TYR A 513 -4.66 -6.68 -9.54
C TYR A 513 -5.55 -5.70 -8.76
N ARG A 514 -6.68 -5.29 -9.36
CA ARG A 514 -7.66 -4.41 -8.70
C ARG A 514 -8.36 -5.08 -7.51
N LEU A 515 -8.59 -6.39 -7.57
CA LEU A 515 -9.18 -7.14 -6.45
C LEU A 515 -8.18 -7.23 -5.29
N GLN A 516 -6.92 -7.59 -5.55
CA GLN A 516 -5.89 -7.68 -4.52
C GLN A 516 -5.60 -6.33 -3.84
N LEU A 517 -5.58 -5.21 -4.57
CA LEU A 517 -5.43 -3.88 -3.96
C LEU A 517 -6.61 -3.46 -3.05
N ARG A 518 -7.77 -4.11 -3.21
CA ARG A 518 -8.95 -3.88 -2.35
C ARG A 518 -8.97 -4.77 -1.12
N GLU A 519 -8.18 -5.85 -1.09
CA GLU A 519 -8.11 -6.73 0.07
C GLU A 519 -7.58 -5.96 1.28
N PRO A 520 -8.38 -5.80 2.36
CA PRO A 520 -7.97 -5.08 3.56
C PRO A 520 -6.69 -5.66 4.16
N GLY A 521 -6.47 -6.96 3.97
CA GLY A 521 -5.27 -7.65 4.43
C GLY A 521 -3.98 -7.22 3.75
N LEU A 522 -4.02 -6.90 2.44
CA LEU A 522 -2.86 -6.43 1.69
C LEU A 522 -2.59 -4.96 1.97
N ARG A 523 -3.62 -4.12 2.12
CA ARG A 523 -3.45 -2.72 2.56
C ARG A 523 -2.71 -2.58 3.88
N ARG A 524 -2.94 -3.50 4.82
CA ARG A 524 -2.21 -3.53 6.10
C ARG A 524 -0.80 -4.13 5.98
N LEU A 525 -0.51 -4.94 4.96
CA LEU A 525 0.86 -5.38 4.65
C LEU A 525 1.70 -4.28 3.97
N HIS A 526 1.05 -3.21 3.51
CA HIS A 526 1.68 -1.94 3.12
C HIS A 526 1.82 -0.95 4.29
N GLU A 527 1.46 -1.33 5.53
CA GLU A 527 1.79 -0.53 6.71
C GLU A 527 3.34 -0.48 6.88
N PRO A 528 3.88 0.64 7.39
CA PRO A 528 5.32 0.91 7.36
C PRO A 528 6.18 -0.11 8.12
N PHE A 529 5.64 -0.84 9.10
CA PHE A 529 6.32 -1.97 9.73
C PHE A 529 5.83 -3.31 9.16
N ARG A 530 6.70 -3.96 8.37
CA ARG A 530 6.46 -5.30 7.82
C ARG A 530 7.08 -6.34 8.75
N PHE A 531 6.40 -7.47 8.95
CA PHE A 531 7.06 -8.67 9.48
C PHE A 531 8.15 -9.09 8.51
N ASP A 532 9.37 -9.24 9.02
CA ASP A 532 10.45 -9.87 8.26
C ASP A 532 10.23 -11.39 8.27
N ILE A 533 9.25 -11.86 7.50
CA ILE A 533 8.95 -13.30 7.39
C ILE A 533 10.14 -13.96 6.71
N ARG A 534 10.91 -14.71 7.48
CA ARG A 534 12.07 -15.46 6.99
C ARG A 534 11.65 -16.83 6.50
N TRP A 535 12.37 -17.32 5.51
CA TRP A 535 12.22 -18.66 4.96
C TRP A 535 13.59 -19.31 4.80
N SER A 536 13.61 -20.64 4.85
CA SER A 536 14.80 -21.41 4.50
C SER A 536 14.42 -22.55 3.56
N LEU A 537 15.34 -22.91 2.69
CA LEU A 537 15.19 -24.06 1.81
C LEU A 537 15.08 -25.34 2.64
N ASN A 538 14.01 -26.11 2.43
CA ASN A 538 13.85 -27.40 3.09
C ASN A 538 14.51 -28.49 2.23
N ARG A 539 15.81 -28.71 2.50
CA ARG A 539 16.64 -29.68 1.75
C ARG A 539 16.18 -31.13 1.88
N ARG A 540 15.31 -31.47 2.83
CA ARG A 540 14.79 -32.85 3.01
C ARG A 540 13.94 -33.32 1.84
N PHE A 541 13.32 -32.40 1.12
CA PHE A 541 12.41 -32.69 0.01
C PHE A 541 13.04 -32.43 -1.36
N LEU A 542 14.35 -32.17 -1.41
CA LEU A 542 15.09 -31.88 -2.64
C LEU A 542 16.15 -32.96 -2.89
N THR A 543 16.34 -33.33 -4.14
CA THR A 543 17.51 -34.13 -4.51
C THR A 543 18.78 -33.25 -4.41
N PRO A 544 19.97 -33.84 -4.17
CA PRO A 544 21.23 -33.07 -4.14
C PRO A 544 21.49 -32.24 -5.41
N ALA A 545 21.09 -32.76 -6.56
CA ALA A 545 21.19 -32.08 -7.85
C ALA A 545 20.23 -30.87 -7.99
N GLU A 546 19.05 -30.92 -7.37
CA GLU A 546 18.11 -29.79 -7.32
C GLU A 546 18.53 -28.76 -6.27
N ALA A 547 19.04 -29.19 -5.12
CA ALA A 547 19.52 -28.31 -4.06
C ALA A 547 20.72 -27.47 -4.50
N GLY A 548 21.63 -28.02 -5.32
CA GLY A 548 22.80 -27.29 -5.85
C GLY A 548 22.50 -26.31 -6.98
N ARG A 549 21.29 -26.34 -7.56
CA ARG A 549 20.88 -25.43 -8.65
C ARG A 549 20.13 -24.19 -8.18
N LEU A 550 19.76 -24.12 -6.91
CA LEU A 550 18.98 -23.01 -6.36
C LEU A 550 19.92 -21.88 -5.87
N PRO A 551 19.67 -20.62 -6.25
CA PRO A 551 20.61 -19.52 -6.03
C PRO A 551 20.71 -19.05 -4.57
N VAL A 552 19.75 -19.42 -3.70
CA VAL A 552 19.66 -18.95 -2.32
C VAL A 552 19.14 -20.07 -1.38
N GLY A 553 19.81 -20.28 -0.25
CA GLY A 553 19.43 -21.29 0.76
C GLY A 553 18.47 -20.81 1.85
N SER A 554 18.34 -19.50 2.04
CA SER A 554 17.44 -18.85 2.99
C SER A 554 17.29 -17.38 2.65
N GLY A 555 16.14 -16.80 2.98
CA GLY A 555 15.89 -15.38 2.72
C GLY A 555 14.68 -14.86 3.49
N THR A 556 14.25 -13.68 3.09
CA THR A 556 13.09 -12.95 3.60
C THR A 556 11.95 -13.03 2.59
N LEU A 557 10.77 -12.56 2.98
CA LEU A 557 9.60 -12.45 2.11
C LEU A 557 9.90 -11.78 0.76
N ARG A 558 10.80 -10.79 0.74
CA ARG A 558 11.20 -10.08 -0.48
C ARG A 558 11.99 -10.99 -1.43
N ASP A 559 12.68 -12.01 -0.92
CA ASP A 559 13.50 -12.94 -1.71
C ASP A 559 12.65 -14.02 -2.37
N VAL A 560 11.36 -14.15 -2.02
CA VAL A 560 10.49 -15.19 -2.57
C VAL A 560 10.17 -14.94 -4.04
N GLU A 561 10.04 -13.67 -4.47
CA GLU A 561 9.90 -13.33 -5.89
C GLU A 561 11.16 -13.74 -6.65
N ASP A 562 12.32 -13.22 -6.25
CA ASP A 562 13.61 -13.53 -6.90
C ASP A 562 13.87 -15.05 -6.94
N LEU A 563 13.60 -15.76 -5.83
CA LEU A 563 13.66 -17.21 -5.79
C LEU A 563 12.73 -17.84 -6.82
N PHE A 564 11.43 -17.51 -6.78
CA PHE A 564 10.44 -18.13 -7.66
C PHE A 564 10.85 -17.97 -9.12
N THR A 565 11.31 -16.78 -9.50
CA THR A 565 11.61 -16.37 -10.87
C THR A 565 12.90 -16.97 -11.40
N SER A 566 13.83 -17.31 -10.50
CA SER A 566 15.01 -18.11 -10.82
C SER A 566 14.71 -19.59 -11.09
N LEU A 567 13.52 -20.09 -10.73
CA LEU A 567 13.21 -21.52 -10.88
C LEU A 567 12.99 -21.89 -12.36
N PRO A 568 13.78 -22.81 -12.94
CA PRO A 568 13.63 -23.18 -14.35
C PRO A 568 12.23 -23.66 -14.72
N HIS A 569 11.54 -24.31 -13.77
CA HIS A 569 10.21 -24.89 -13.95
C HIS A 569 9.08 -24.09 -13.29
N GLY A 570 9.37 -23.02 -12.55
CA GLY A 570 8.34 -22.20 -11.88
C GLY A 570 7.41 -22.98 -10.93
N ARG A 571 7.95 -23.98 -10.21
CA ARG A 571 7.22 -24.82 -9.25
C ARG A 571 7.76 -24.59 -7.85
N LEU A 572 6.93 -24.07 -6.95
CA LEU A 572 7.33 -23.73 -5.59
C LEU A 572 6.33 -24.28 -4.57
N VAL A 573 6.83 -24.91 -3.52
CA VAL A 573 6.06 -25.35 -2.36
C VAL A 573 6.48 -24.51 -1.15
N ILE A 574 5.52 -23.85 -0.51
CA ILE A 574 5.72 -23.03 0.67
C ILE A 574 5.13 -23.75 1.88
N LEU A 575 6.02 -24.24 2.74
CA LEU A 575 5.70 -24.94 3.98
C LEU A 575 5.78 -24.00 5.18
N GLY A 576 5.22 -24.45 6.31
CA GLY A 576 5.37 -23.78 7.59
C GLY A 576 4.22 -24.10 8.55
N ALA A 577 4.41 -23.77 9.82
CA ALA A 577 3.43 -24.00 10.87
C ALA A 577 2.07 -23.30 10.61
N ALA A 578 1.04 -23.70 11.34
CA ALA A 578 -0.23 -22.98 11.32
C ALA A 578 -0.01 -21.52 11.77
N GLY A 579 -0.59 -20.55 11.06
CA GLY A 579 -0.41 -19.13 11.39
C GLY A 579 0.93 -18.49 10.99
N SER A 580 1.84 -19.24 10.35
CA SER A 580 3.16 -18.73 9.91
C SER A 580 3.13 -17.69 8.78
N GLY A 581 1.97 -17.45 8.17
CA GLY A 581 1.81 -16.45 7.12
C GLY A 581 1.84 -16.98 5.68
N LYS A 582 1.78 -18.30 5.45
CA LYS A 582 1.77 -18.92 4.09
C LYS A 582 0.86 -18.22 3.08
N SER A 583 -0.43 -18.05 3.42
CA SER A 583 -1.38 -17.38 2.53
C SER A 583 -1.09 -15.88 2.35
N SER A 584 -0.39 -15.24 3.29
CA SER A 584 0.07 -13.85 3.15
C SER A 584 1.25 -13.75 2.19
N VAL A 585 2.19 -14.69 2.25
CA VAL A 585 3.30 -14.82 1.29
C VAL A 585 2.76 -15.07 -0.12
N LEU A 586 1.80 -15.99 -0.26
CA LEU A 586 1.16 -16.30 -1.54
C LEU A 586 0.47 -15.08 -2.15
N ALA A 587 -0.27 -14.30 -1.34
CA ALA A 587 -0.95 -13.10 -1.79
C ALA A 587 0.01 -11.98 -2.22
N LEU A 588 1.13 -11.81 -1.50
CA LEU A 588 2.16 -10.82 -1.84
C LEU A 588 2.93 -11.22 -3.10
N LEU A 589 3.31 -12.49 -3.23
CA LEU A 589 3.94 -13.01 -4.45
C LEU A 589 3.01 -12.81 -5.65
N ALA A 590 1.73 -13.13 -5.52
CA ALA A 590 0.76 -12.91 -6.59
C ALA A 590 0.62 -11.43 -6.96
N LEU A 591 0.63 -10.51 -5.99
CA LEU A 591 0.56 -9.07 -6.24
C LEU A 591 1.78 -8.57 -7.01
N GLU A 592 2.98 -9.01 -6.60
CA GLU A 592 4.22 -8.61 -7.25
C GLU A 592 4.30 -9.16 -8.67
N LEU A 593 3.92 -10.42 -8.89
CA LEU A 593 3.85 -11.02 -10.22
C LEU A 593 2.82 -10.32 -11.13
N LEU A 594 1.66 -9.89 -10.59
CA LEU A 594 0.68 -9.09 -11.34
C LEU A 594 1.23 -7.72 -11.72
N ARG A 595 1.99 -7.08 -10.82
CA ARG A 595 2.63 -5.79 -11.07
C ARG A 595 3.67 -5.91 -12.18
N ARG A 596 4.56 -6.90 -12.08
CA ARG A 596 5.60 -7.20 -13.09
C ARG A 596 5.03 -7.54 -14.46
N ARG A 597 3.92 -8.26 -14.50
CA ARG A 597 3.23 -8.59 -15.76
C ARG A 597 2.73 -7.34 -16.51
N ALA A 598 2.51 -6.21 -15.83
CA ALA A 598 2.19 -4.96 -16.49
C ALA A 598 3.37 -4.43 -17.33
N ASP A 599 4.61 -4.73 -16.91
CA ASP A 599 5.84 -4.31 -17.57
C ASP A 599 6.36 -5.35 -18.58
N VAL A 600 6.10 -6.64 -18.33
CA VAL A 600 6.57 -7.77 -19.18
C VAL A 600 5.37 -8.57 -19.74
N PRO A 601 4.97 -8.31 -21.00
CA PRO A 601 3.92 -9.08 -21.68
C PRO A 601 4.26 -10.58 -21.80
N GLY A 602 3.24 -11.43 -21.78
CA GLY A 602 3.41 -12.89 -21.93
C GLY A 602 3.78 -13.65 -20.65
N LEU A 603 3.89 -12.98 -19.49
CA LEU A 603 3.92 -13.68 -18.20
C LEU A 603 2.53 -14.28 -17.87
N PRO A 604 2.48 -15.46 -17.23
CA PRO A 604 1.21 -16.06 -16.84
C PRO A 604 0.56 -15.26 -15.72
N VAL A 605 -0.77 -15.28 -15.67
CA VAL A 605 -1.58 -14.55 -14.69
C VAL A 605 -1.66 -15.36 -13.40
N PRO A 606 -1.14 -14.89 -12.25
CA PRO A 606 -1.24 -15.61 -10.98
C PRO A 606 -2.68 -15.59 -10.45
N VAL A 607 -3.27 -16.76 -10.25
CA VAL A 607 -4.65 -16.91 -9.76
C VAL A 607 -4.66 -17.67 -8.44
N SER A 608 -5.03 -16.99 -7.35
CA SER A 608 -5.20 -17.58 -6.02
C SER A 608 -6.45 -18.46 -5.95
N LEU A 609 -6.25 -19.74 -5.58
CA LEU A 609 -7.28 -20.77 -5.54
C LEU A 609 -7.19 -21.55 -4.23
N SER A 610 -8.32 -21.65 -3.51
CA SER A 610 -8.42 -22.46 -2.29
C SER A 610 -8.67 -23.92 -2.63
N LEU A 611 -7.76 -24.81 -2.23
CA LEU A 611 -7.86 -26.25 -2.52
C LEU A 611 -9.08 -26.90 -1.85
N THR A 612 -9.62 -26.32 -0.77
CA THR A 612 -10.82 -26.82 -0.08
C THR A 612 -12.06 -26.97 -0.97
N SER A 613 -12.11 -26.25 -2.09
CA SER A 613 -13.25 -26.32 -3.03
C SER A 613 -13.05 -27.40 -4.12
N TRP A 614 -11.90 -28.06 -4.14
CA TRP A 614 -11.58 -29.09 -5.12
C TRP A 614 -11.84 -30.48 -4.53
N ASP A 615 -12.58 -31.29 -5.27
CA ASP A 615 -12.66 -32.73 -5.06
C ASP A 615 -11.74 -33.42 -6.09
N PRO A 616 -10.51 -33.80 -5.69
CA PRO A 616 -9.53 -34.39 -6.60
C PRO A 616 -9.88 -35.83 -7.03
N ALA A 617 -10.85 -36.47 -6.38
CA ALA A 617 -11.34 -37.79 -6.80
C ALA A 617 -12.41 -37.69 -7.89
N ALA A 618 -13.19 -36.60 -7.90
CA ALA A 618 -14.31 -36.42 -8.82
C ALA A 618 -13.96 -35.56 -10.06
N GLN A 619 -12.99 -34.64 -9.95
CA GLN A 619 -12.69 -33.67 -11.00
C GLN A 619 -11.18 -33.47 -11.20
N THR A 620 -10.76 -33.34 -12.46
CA THR A 620 -9.35 -33.01 -12.81
C THR A 620 -8.98 -31.60 -12.36
N LEU A 621 -7.68 -31.34 -12.14
CA LEU A 621 -7.22 -30.01 -11.74
C LEU A 621 -7.58 -28.95 -12.80
N THR A 622 -7.40 -29.27 -14.09
CA THR A 622 -7.68 -28.37 -15.21
C THR A 622 -9.15 -27.99 -15.30
N ASP A 623 -10.05 -28.96 -15.17
CA ASP A 623 -11.49 -28.71 -15.21
C ASP A 623 -11.92 -27.89 -13.99
N TRP A 624 -11.37 -28.19 -12.81
CA TRP A 624 -11.66 -27.43 -11.59
C TRP A 624 -11.21 -25.97 -11.70
N ILE A 625 -9.98 -25.69 -12.14
CA ILE A 625 -9.49 -24.31 -12.35
C ILE A 625 -10.38 -23.58 -13.37
N THR A 626 -10.77 -24.26 -14.46
CA THR A 626 -11.65 -23.70 -15.49
C THR A 626 -13.00 -23.28 -14.90
N ASP A 627 -13.62 -24.14 -14.09
CA ASP A 627 -14.88 -23.83 -13.41
C ASP A 627 -14.74 -22.68 -12.42
N ARG A 628 -13.63 -22.64 -11.66
CA ARG A 628 -13.35 -21.54 -10.73
C ARG A 628 -13.21 -20.21 -11.46
N LEU A 629 -12.51 -20.17 -12.59
CA LEU A 629 -12.39 -18.95 -13.41
C LEU A 629 -13.75 -18.49 -13.94
N ARG A 630 -14.59 -19.41 -14.43
CA ARG A 630 -15.95 -19.10 -14.91
C ARG A 630 -16.86 -18.54 -13.82
N ILE A 631 -16.78 -19.08 -12.60
CA ILE A 631 -17.63 -18.67 -11.48
C ILE A 631 -17.17 -17.32 -10.90
N CYS A 632 -15.86 -17.07 -10.88
CA CYS A 632 -15.29 -15.86 -10.30
C CYS A 632 -15.27 -14.69 -11.30
N TYR A 633 -15.10 -14.97 -12.59
CA TYR A 633 -14.89 -13.97 -13.64
C TYR A 633 -15.90 -14.17 -14.78
N PRO A 634 -16.54 -13.10 -15.27
CA PRO A 634 -17.51 -13.20 -16.36
C PRO A 634 -16.78 -13.43 -17.69
N MET A 635 -16.50 -14.71 -17.99
CA MET A 635 -15.84 -15.17 -19.20
C MET A 635 -16.53 -16.39 -19.80
N ALA A 636 -16.39 -16.59 -21.11
CA ALA A 636 -16.95 -17.76 -21.77
C ALA A 636 -16.23 -19.04 -21.34
N PRO A 637 -16.92 -20.19 -21.22
CA PRO A 637 -16.31 -21.46 -20.82
C PRO A 637 -15.11 -21.87 -21.67
N GLN A 638 -15.19 -21.63 -22.99
CA GLN A 638 -14.10 -21.92 -23.92
C GLN A 638 -12.87 -21.06 -23.66
N THR A 639 -13.06 -19.75 -23.40
CA THR A 639 -11.97 -18.83 -23.04
C THR A 639 -11.27 -19.26 -21.76
N ALA A 640 -12.05 -19.60 -20.72
CA ALA A 640 -11.50 -20.06 -19.44
C ALA A 640 -10.65 -21.33 -19.62
N ARG A 641 -11.17 -22.31 -20.38
CA ARG A 641 -10.44 -23.56 -20.65
C ARG A 641 -9.16 -23.29 -21.43
N HIS A 642 -9.21 -22.46 -22.47
CA HIS A 642 -8.05 -22.12 -23.30
C HIS A 642 -6.96 -21.41 -22.50
N LEU A 643 -7.31 -20.48 -21.60
CA LEU A 643 -6.35 -19.80 -20.72
C LEU A 643 -5.60 -20.79 -19.82
N VAL A 644 -6.30 -21.81 -19.29
CA VAL A 644 -5.69 -22.84 -18.44
C VAL A 644 -4.82 -23.78 -19.27
N THR A 645 -5.35 -24.31 -20.38
CA THR A 645 -4.61 -25.28 -21.21
C THR A 645 -3.40 -24.67 -21.91
N ALA A 646 -3.41 -23.37 -22.18
CA ALA A 646 -2.30 -22.64 -22.77
C ALA A 646 -1.21 -22.23 -21.75
N ASN A 647 -1.33 -22.63 -20.47
CA ASN A 647 -0.40 -22.27 -19.38
C ASN A 647 -0.30 -20.75 -19.14
N MET A 648 -1.35 -20.00 -19.51
CA MET A 648 -1.46 -18.55 -19.28
C MET A 648 -1.98 -18.21 -17.88
N VAL A 649 -2.40 -19.22 -17.12
CA VAL A 649 -2.79 -19.14 -15.73
C VAL A 649 -1.71 -19.77 -14.88
N LEU A 650 -1.19 -19.03 -13.91
CA LEU A 650 -0.27 -19.52 -12.88
C LEU A 650 -1.09 -19.87 -11.62
N PRO A 651 -1.37 -21.15 -11.33
CA PRO A 651 -2.20 -21.56 -10.20
C PRO A 651 -1.45 -21.34 -8.87
N MET A 652 -2.02 -20.49 -8.02
CA MET A 652 -1.56 -20.23 -6.65
C MET A 652 -2.45 -21.00 -5.68
N LEU A 653 -2.07 -22.22 -5.33
CA LEU A 653 -2.87 -23.20 -4.60
C LEU A 653 -2.68 -23.05 -3.08
N ASP A 654 -3.72 -22.59 -2.40
CA ASP A 654 -3.74 -22.33 -0.95
C ASP A 654 -4.37 -23.53 -0.20
N GLY A 655 -3.67 -24.06 0.82
CA GLY A 655 -4.25 -24.95 1.84
C GLY A 655 -4.35 -26.43 1.48
N LEU A 656 -3.27 -27.10 1.04
CA LEU A 656 -3.26 -28.56 0.86
C LEU A 656 -3.57 -29.31 2.17
N ASP A 657 -3.12 -28.78 3.30
CA ASP A 657 -3.38 -29.34 4.63
C ASP A 657 -4.86 -29.35 5.02
N GLU A 658 -5.68 -28.52 4.37
CA GLU A 658 -7.11 -28.40 4.64
C GLU A 658 -7.95 -29.51 4.00
N LEU A 659 -7.36 -30.30 3.10
CA LEU A 659 -8.00 -31.48 2.51
C LEU A 659 -7.96 -32.67 3.48
N SER A 660 -8.97 -33.54 3.37
CA SER A 660 -8.97 -34.84 4.05
C SER A 660 -7.74 -35.67 3.62
N PRO A 661 -7.25 -36.60 4.45
CA PRO A 661 -6.05 -37.37 4.13
C PRO A 661 -6.12 -38.11 2.77
N SER A 662 -7.29 -38.67 2.43
CA SER A 662 -7.51 -39.34 1.14
C SER A 662 -7.53 -38.35 -0.03
N ALA A 663 -8.22 -37.21 0.11
CA ALA A 663 -8.24 -36.18 -0.93
C ALA A 663 -6.85 -35.56 -1.14
N ARG A 664 -6.06 -35.39 -0.08
CA ARG A 664 -4.71 -34.82 -0.15
C ARG A 664 -3.78 -35.67 -1.03
N ALA A 665 -3.86 -37.00 -0.91
CA ALA A 665 -3.09 -37.92 -1.75
C ALA A 665 -3.49 -37.81 -3.23
N HIS A 666 -4.79 -37.85 -3.53
CA HIS A 666 -5.31 -37.69 -4.89
C HIS A 666 -4.95 -36.32 -5.50
N ALA A 667 -4.93 -35.26 -4.68
CA ALA A 667 -4.53 -33.92 -5.13
C ALA A 667 -3.06 -33.88 -5.58
N VAL A 668 -2.14 -34.48 -4.81
CA VAL A 668 -0.72 -34.56 -5.18
C VAL A 668 -0.51 -35.40 -6.45
N GLU A 669 -1.24 -36.50 -6.59
CA GLU A 669 -1.21 -37.32 -7.82
C GLU A 669 -1.73 -36.56 -9.04
N SER A 670 -2.86 -35.85 -8.90
CA SER A 670 -3.41 -35.02 -9.98
C SER A 670 -2.48 -33.85 -10.33
N LEU A 671 -1.81 -33.21 -9.36
CA LEU A 671 -0.78 -32.19 -9.65
C LEU A 671 0.37 -32.73 -10.51
N GLN A 672 0.77 -33.98 -10.30
CA GLN A 672 1.84 -34.61 -11.10
C GLN A 672 1.37 -35.06 -12.48
N ARG A 673 0.09 -35.47 -12.60
CA ARG A 673 -0.49 -36.01 -13.84
C ARG A 673 -1.02 -34.91 -14.77
N ASP A 674 -1.72 -33.92 -14.22
CA ASP A 674 -2.53 -32.97 -14.99
C ASP A 674 -1.74 -31.70 -15.35
N ILE A 675 -0.68 -31.37 -14.61
CA ILE A 675 0.20 -30.23 -14.91
C ILE A 675 1.25 -30.67 -15.95
N PRO A 676 1.34 -30.00 -17.12
CA PRO A 676 2.29 -30.37 -18.16
C PRO A 676 3.76 -30.22 -17.69
N PRO A 677 4.75 -30.80 -18.39
CA PRO A 677 6.16 -30.73 -17.99
C PRO A 677 6.72 -29.32 -17.84
N ASP A 678 6.16 -28.34 -18.57
CA ASP A 678 6.45 -26.90 -18.49
C ASP A 678 5.40 -26.09 -17.69
N GLY A 679 4.41 -26.78 -17.11
CA GLY A 679 3.39 -26.21 -16.25
C GLY A 679 3.94 -25.80 -14.87
N ARG A 680 3.39 -24.69 -14.37
CA ARG A 680 3.87 -23.94 -13.19
C ARG A 680 2.82 -23.93 -12.09
N TYR A 681 3.24 -23.80 -10.84
CA TYR A 681 2.34 -23.59 -9.71
C TYR A 681 3.09 -23.12 -8.47
N VAL A 682 2.37 -22.48 -7.55
CA VAL A 682 2.81 -22.33 -6.16
C VAL A 682 1.81 -23.06 -5.28
N LEU A 683 2.30 -23.88 -4.36
CA LEU A 683 1.49 -24.69 -3.46
C LEU A 683 1.83 -24.33 -2.01
N THR A 684 0.82 -24.20 -1.16
CA THR A 684 1.02 -24.01 0.27
C THR A 684 0.48 -25.20 1.06
N SER A 685 1.20 -25.58 2.12
CA SER A 685 0.78 -26.64 3.04
C SER A 685 1.41 -26.41 4.41
N ARG A 686 0.85 -27.02 5.46
CA ARG A 686 1.60 -27.24 6.70
C ARG A 686 2.69 -28.30 6.49
N THR A 687 3.78 -28.17 7.24
CA THR A 687 4.97 -29.03 7.10
C THR A 687 4.65 -30.50 7.38
N ALA A 688 4.00 -30.82 8.51
CA ALA A 688 3.70 -32.20 8.90
C ALA A 688 2.74 -32.89 7.92
N GLU A 689 1.67 -32.20 7.54
CA GLU A 689 0.65 -32.68 6.61
C GLU A 689 1.18 -32.92 5.19
N TYR A 690 2.17 -32.13 4.76
CA TYR A 690 2.87 -32.33 3.48
C TYR A 690 3.80 -33.54 3.57
N GLU A 691 4.59 -33.63 4.63
CA GLU A 691 5.53 -34.72 4.87
C GLU A 691 4.82 -36.08 4.89
N GLU A 692 3.69 -36.18 5.59
CA GLU A 692 2.86 -37.39 5.64
C GLU A 692 2.43 -37.87 4.25
N VAL A 693 2.06 -36.95 3.35
CA VAL A 693 1.63 -37.32 1.99
C VAL A 693 2.80 -37.71 1.11
N ILE A 694 3.92 -37.01 1.19
CA ILE A 694 5.12 -37.35 0.42
C ILE A 694 5.67 -38.71 0.86
N GLN A 695 5.68 -39.00 2.16
CA GLN A 695 6.09 -40.30 2.70
C GLN A 695 5.17 -41.43 2.22
N ARG A 696 3.85 -41.24 2.24
CA ARG A 696 2.89 -42.25 1.72
C ARG A 696 2.99 -42.45 0.21
N ALA A 697 3.21 -41.37 -0.54
CA ALA A 697 3.38 -41.44 -1.99
C ALA A 697 4.73 -42.02 -2.42
N GLY A 698 5.72 -42.08 -1.51
CA GLY A 698 7.05 -42.61 -1.75
C GLY A 698 7.92 -41.76 -2.69
N ARG A 699 7.49 -40.54 -3.02
CA ARG A 699 8.20 -39.63 -3.94
C ARG A 699 7.82 -38.17 -3.69
N THR A 700 8.79 -37.26 -3.87
CA THR A 700 8.57 -35.81 -3.79
C THR A 700 7.86 -35.26 -5.04
N LEU A 701 7.35 -34.04 -4.96
CA LEU A 701 6.85 -33.32 -6.15
C LEU A 701 8.04 -32.97 -7.05
N ALA A 702 8.13 -33.64 -8.21
CA ALA A 702 9.25 -33.47 -9.14
C ALA A 702 9.42 -32.01 -9.59
N ARG A 703 10.69 -31.54 -9.56
CA ARG A 703 11.11 -30.23 -10.05
C ARG A 703 10.51 -29.04 -9.28
N ALA A 704 10.03 -29.27 -8.05
CA ALA A 704 9.51 -28.21 -7.19
C ALA A 704 10.53 -27.80 -6.12
N ALA A 705 10.81 -26.51 -6.02
CA ALA A 705 11.58 -25.98 -4.89
C ALA A 705 10.69 -25.98 -3.64
N VAL A 706 11.23 -26.40 -2.49
CA VAL A 706 10.49 -26.43 -1.21
C VAL A 706 11.14 -25.47 -0.23
N ILE A 707 10.40 -24.43 0.17
CA ILE A 707 10.82 -23.50 1.22
C ILE A 707 9.94 -23.67 2.44
N GLU A 708 10.49 -23.39 3.61
CA GLU A 708 9.78 -23.42 4.88
C GLU A 708 9.87 -22.06 5.58
N LEU A 709 8.70 -21.51 5.92
CA LEU A 709 8.58 -20.27 6.67
C LEU A 709 8.99 -20.49 8.12
N ARG A 710 9.89 -19.65 8.62
CA ARG A 710 10.39 -19.68 9.99
C ARG A 710 9.51 -18.84 10.93
N PRO A 711 9.42 -19.22 12.22
CA PRO A 711 8.80 -18.36 13.24
C PRO A 711 9.50 -17.00 13.33
N LEU A 712 8.78 -15.97 13.75
CA LEU A 712 9.37 -14.66 14.04
C LEU A 712 10.32 -14.78 15.23
N GLN A 713 11.38 -13.97 15.25
CA GLN A 713 12.19 -13.87 16.45
C GLN A 713 11.43 -13.06 17.52
N PRO A 714 11.63 -13.33 18.82
CA PRO A 714 11.02 -12.53 19.88
C PRO A 714 11.30 -11.03 19.73
N ALA A 715 12.50 -10.67 19.25
CA ALA A 715 12.86 -9.29 18.94
C ALA A 715 11.96 -8.66 17.85
N ASP A 716 11.62 -9.40 16.79
CA ASP A 716 10.72 -8.92 15.73
C ASP A 716 9.30 -8.70 16.27
N ALA A 717 8.84 -9.60 17.17
CA ALA A 717 7.54 -9.48 17.83
C ALA A 717 7.48 -8.28 18.77
N MET A 718 8.55 -8.03 19.54
CA MET A 718 8.67 -6.86 20.42
C MET A 718 8.68 -5.55 19.63
N ALA A 719 9.46 -5.50 18.54
CA ALA A 719 9.52 -4.34 17.66
C ALA A 719 8.14 -4.05 17.04
N TYR A 720 7.44 -5.09 16.56
CA TYR A 720 6.08 -4.97 16.02
C TYR A 720 5.10 -4.41 17.06
N LEU A 721 5.07 -4.99 18.26
CA LEU A 721 4.17 -4.54 19.32
C LEU A 721 4.49 -3.13 19.80
N SER A 722 5.74 -2.67 19.66
CA SER A 722 6.17 -1.34 20.09
C SER A 722 5.90 -0.28 19.03
N TYR A 723 5.98 -0.64 17.75
CA TYR A 723 5.79 0.26 16.61
C TYR A 723 4.35 0.79 16.50
N ASN A 724 3.34 -0.07 16.72
CA ASN A 724 1.93 0.28 16.54
C ASN A 724 1.28 0.91 17.79
N ARG A 725 2.08 1.46 18.72
CA ARG A 725 1.56 2.03 19.98
C ARG A 725 1.27 3.51 19.87
N LEU A 726 0.31 3.96 20.67
CA LEU A 726 0.27 5.38 21.05
C LEU A 726 1.52 5.69 21.89
N PRO A 727 2.19 6.83 21.65
CA PRO A 727 3.25 7.31 22.52
C PRO A 727 2.76 7.36 23.99
N GLY A 728 3.50 6.70 24.90
CA GLY A 728 3.14 6.59 26.33
C GLY A 728 2.29 5.38 26.74
N ASP A 729 1.91 4.48 25.82
CA ASP A 729 1.19 3.24 26.16
C ASP A 729 2.11 2.19 26.81
N LEU A 730 2.17 2.21 28.15
CA LEU A 730 2.96 1.29 28.98
C LEU A 730 2.28 -0.06 29.24
N ARG A 731 1.02 -0.25 28.82
CA ARG A 731 0.22 -1.45 29.16
C ARG A 731 0.87 -2.75 28.69
N TRP A 732 1.57 -2.71 27.56
CA TRP A 732 2.28 -3.86 26.99
C TRP A 732 3.61 -4.19 27.67
N GLY A 733 4.08 -3.35 28.60
CA GLY A 733 5.35 -3.53 29.32
C GLY A 733 5.52 -4.94 29.92
N PRO A 734 4.54 -5.49 30.67
CA PRO A 734 4.61 -6.83 31.21
C PRO A 734 4.77 -7.93 30.15
N VAL A 735 4.08 -7.80 29.00
CA VAL A 735 4.18 -8.77 27.89
C VAL A 735 5.53 -8.67 27.20
N LEU A 736 6.03 -7.45 26.97
CA LEU A 736 7.38 -7.23 26.42
C LEU A 736 8.47 -7.79 27.33
N ASN A 737 8.33 -7.66 28.65
CA ASN A 737 9.28 -8.21 29.62
C ASN A 737 9.34 -9.74 29.55
N VAL A 738 8.21 -10.41 29.30
CA VAL A 738 8.18 -11.87 29.09
C VAL A 738 8.82 -12.25 27.76
N LEU A 739 8.55 -11.51 26.68
CA LEU A 739 9.20 -11.73 25.39
C LEU A 739 10.73 -11.58 25.45
N ALA A 740 11.23 -10.61 26.23
CA ALA A 740 12.65 -10.36 26.40
C ALA A 740 13.32 -11.34 27.38
N GLY A 741 12.69 -11.61 28.54
CA GLY A 741 13.31 -12.34 29.64
C GLY A 741 12.96 -13.83 29.73
N ARG A 742 11.91 -14.30 29.04
CA ARG A 742 11.44 -15.69 29.08
C ARG A 742 10.92 -16.15 27.71
N PRO A 743 11.78 -16.31 26.70
CA PRO A 743 11.39 -16.68 25.33
C PRO A 743 10.70 -18.06 25.23
N GLU A 744 10.96 -18.95 26.19
CA GLU A 744 10.33 -20.28 26.28
C GLU A 744 8.92 -20.28 26.89
N ALA A 745 8.45 -19.13 27.40
CA ALA A 745 7.11 -19.06 27.96
C ALA A 745 6.05 -19.31 26.87
N PRO A 746 4.92 -19.99 27.18
CA PRO A 746 3.86 -20.25 26.20
C PRO A 746 3.38 -18.99 25.45
N LEU A 747 3.29 -17.85 26.16
CA LEU A 747 2.95 -16.58 25.55
C LEU A 747 3.99 -16.11 24.52
N ALA A 748 5.28 -16.23 24.86
CA ALA A 748 6.37 -15.81 23.99
C ALA A 748 6.44 -16.69 22.73
N GLN A 749 6.38 -18.02 22.89
CA GLN A 749 6.34 -18.96 21.78
C GLN A 749 5.12 -18.72 20.88
N LEU A 750 3.93 -18.48 21.45
CA LEU A 750 2.72 -18.19 20.67
C LEU A 750 2.83 -16.88 19.87
N LEU A 751 3.36 -15.82 20.47
CA LEU A 751 3.51 -14.50 19.83
C LEU A 751 4.61 -14.46 18.75
N THR A 752 5.46 -15.49 18.63
CA THR A 752 6.32 -15.65 17.44
C THR A 752 5.54 -16.00 16.17
N GLN A 753 4.26 -16.41 16.31
CA GLN A 753 3.39 -16.67 15.17
C GLN A 753 2.79 -15.35 14.66
N PRO A 754 3.03 -14.94 13.40
CA PRO A 754 2.52 -13.68 12.85
C PRO A 754 0.99 -13.51 12.97
N LEU A 755 0.24 -14.61 12.95
CA LEU A 755 -1.19 -14.57 13.18
C LEU A 755 -1.54 -14.17 14.62
N MET A 756 -0.95 -14.82 15.62
CA MET A 756 -1.28 -14.61 17.04
C MET A 756 -0.84 -13.23 17.51
N LEU A 757 0.32 -12.79 17.04
CA LEU A 757 0.82 -11.44 17.29
C LEU A 757 -0.14 -10.35 16.79
N ARG A 758 -0.68 -10.52 15.57
CA ARG A 758 -1.70 -9.62 15.02
C ARG A 758 -3.03 -9.70 15.74
N LEU A 759 -3.45 -10.90 16.14
CA LEU A 759 -4.69 -11.06 16.91
C LEU A 759 -4.58 -10.36 18.26
N ALA A 760 -3.43 -10.48 18.94
CA ALA A 760 -3.18 -9.77 20.18
C ALA A 760 -3.22 -8.25 19.98
N GLU A 761 -2.56 -7.71 18.94
CA GLU A 761 -2.62 -6.29 18.62
C GLU A 761 -4.05 -5.82 18.33
N GLU A 762 -4.84 -6.56 17.54
CA GLU A 762 -6.22 -6.20 17.21
C GLU A 762 -7.15 -6.26 18.44
N VAL A 763 -6.99 -7.28 19.30
CA VAL A 763 -7.80 -7.45 20.52
C VAL A 763 -7.52 -6.35 21.54
N TYR A 764 -6.25 -6.01 21.76
CA TYR A 764 -5.83 -5.02 22.77
C TYR A 764 -5.60 -3.63 22.21
N ARG A 765 -6.06 -3.36 20.98
CA ARG A 765 -5.94 -2.05 20.34
C ARG A 765 -6.60 -0.96 21.17
N SER A 766 -7.75 -1.25 21.78
CA SER A 766 -8.46 -0.25 22.57
C SER A 766 -7.71 0.05 23.87
N PRO A 767 -7.52 1.33 24.26
CA PRO A 767 -6.83 1.71 25.50
C PRO A 767 -7.56 1.22 26.76
N SER A 768 -8.86 0.88 26.62
CA SER A 768 -9.71 0.35 27.69
C SER A 768 -9.43 -1.12 28.07
N THR A 769 -8.59 -1.81 27.30
CA THR A 769 -8.24 -3.22 27.53
C THR A 769 -6.86 -3.33 28.19
N ASP A 770 -6.53 -4.48 28.78
CA ASP A 770 -5.23 -4.71 29.42
C ASP A 770 -4.55 -5.98 28.88
N PRO A 771 -3.47 -5.88 28.08
CA PRO A 771 -2.76 -7.02 27.53
C PRO A 771 -2.05 -7.87 28.60
N ALA A 772 -1.86 -7.37 29.83
CA ALA A 772 -1.31 -8.16 30.93
C ALA A 772 -2.20 -9.36 31.29
N GLU A 773 -3.48 -9.39 30.87
CA GLU A 773 -4.34 -10.55 31.07
C GLU A 773 -3.84 -11.80 30.33
N LEU A 774 -3.07 -11.65 29.25
CA LEU A 774 -2.45 -12.77 28.53
C LEU A 774 -1.50 -13.59 29.41
N LEU A 775 -0.94 -12.97 30.45
CA LEU A 775 -0.03 -13.61 31.40
C LEU A 775 -0.75 -14.55 32.37
N ARG A 776 -2.08 -14.49 32.46
CA ARG A 776 -2.89 -15.34 33.36
C ARG A 776 -3.08 -16.76 32.82
N PHE A 777 -2.81 -16.98 31.55
CA PHE A 777 -2.96 -18.27 30.91
C PHE A 777 -1.64 -19.05 30.94
N HIS A 778 -1.74 -20.37 31.16
CA HIS A 778 -0.57 -21.24 31.32
C HIS A 778 -0.28 -22.12 30.09
N SER A 779 -1.12 -22.09 29.06
CA SER A 779 -0.95 -22.86 27.83
C SER A 779 -1.13 -22.01 26.57
N GLU A 780 -0.43 -22.36 25.49
CA GLU A 780 -0.61 -21.72 24.18
C GLU A 780 -2.04 -21.83 23.66
N SER A 781 -2.67 -22.98 23.93
CA SER A 781 -4.05 -23.27 23.49
C SER A 781 -5.06 -22.33 24.14
N ASP A 782 -4.90 -22.06 25.45
CA ASP A 782 -5.82 -21.18 26.18
C ASP A 782 -5.67 -19.72 25.75
N ILE A 783 -4.43 -19.25 25.58
CA ILE A 783 -4.14 -17.90 25.07
C ILE A 783 -4.72 -17.75 23.66
N GLN A 784 -4.48 -18.74 22.78
CA GLN A 784 -5.02 -18.73 21.43
C GLN A 784 -6.56 -18.68 21.42
N LYS A 785 -7.21 -19.51 22.23
CA LYS A 785 -8.67 -19.54 22.34
C LYS A 785 -9.21 -18.19 22.80
N HIS A 786 -8.59 -17.60 23.83
CA HIS A 786 -8.92 -16.26 24.32
C HIS A 786 -8.83 -15.19 23.23
N LEU A 787 -7.70 -15.13 22.51
CA LEU A 787 -7.49 -14.16 21.43
C LEU A 787 -8.51 -14.30 20.29
N LEU A 788 -8.83 -15.53 19.89
CA LEU A 788 -9.85 -15.80 18.87
C LEU A 788 -11.25 -15.41 19.35
N ASP A 789 -11.56 -15.64 20.63
CA ASP A 789 -12.84 -15.32 21.25
C ASP A 789 -13.06 -13.82 21.43
N ALA A 790 -11.99 -13.08 21.75
CA ALA A 790 -12.01 -11.63 21.96
C ALA A 790 -11.98 -10.83 20.64
N LEU A 791 -11.61 -11.46 19.52
CA LEU A 791 -11.46 -10.78 18.22
C LEU A 791 -12.75 -10.11 17.73
N ILE A 792 -13.89 -10.83 17.73
CA ILE A 792 -15.16 -10.28 17.23
C ILE A 792 -15.63 -9.10 18.10
N PRO A 793 -15.67 -9.21 19.44
CA PRO A 793 -15.95 -8.05 20.29
C PRO A 793 -15.04 -6.86 20.01
N ALA A 794 -13.73 -7.04 20.02
CA ALA A 794 -12.77 -5.97 19.79
C ALA A 794 -12.97 -5.27 18.44
N THR A 795 -13.34 -6.01 17.39
CA THR A 795 -13.54 -5.49 16.03
C THR A 795 -14.84 -4.68 15.85
N TYR A 796 -15.85 -4.92 16.68
CA TYR A 796 -17.19 -4.31 16.54
C TYR A 796 -17.52 -3.28 17.64
N VAL A 797 -16.68 -3.13 18.67
CA VAL A 797 -16.77 -2.04 19.64
C VAL A 797 -16.36 -0.71 18.98
N ALA A 798 -17.10 0.37 19.26
CA ALA A 798 -16.79 1.69 18.75
C ALA A 798 -15.64 2.31 19.58
N ASP A 799 -14.48 2.50 18.97
CA ASP A 799 -13.38 3.25 19.60
C ASP A 799 -13.45 4.73 19.19
N PRO A 800 -13.74 5.67 20.11
CA PRO A 800 -13.84 7.08 19.80
C PRO A 800 -12.48 7.75 19.54
N VAL A 801 -11.34 7.09 19.83
CA VAL A 801 -10.01 7.73 19.85
C VAL A 801 -9.23 7.55 18.54
N PHE A 802 -9.47 6.48 17.76
CA PHE A 802 -8.54 6.06 16.68
C PHE A 802 -9.02 6.22 15.22
N GLY A 803 -10.07 7.00 14.94
CA GLY A 803 -10.34 7.53 13.60
C GLY A 803 -10.55 6.55 12.42
N ARG A 804 -10.52 5.21 12.60
CA ARG A 804 -10.86 4.25 11.54
C ARG A 804 -12.38 4.06 11.42
N GLY A 805 -13.01 4.95 10.65
CA GLY A 805 -14.26 4.65 9.92
C GLY A 805 -15.56 4.63 10.73
N ARG A 806 -16.68 4.72 9.99
CA ARG A 806 -18.07 4.77 10.48
C ARG A 806 -18.30 3.88 11.71
N ARG A 807 -18.96 4.43 12.75
CA ARG A 807 -19.58 3.65 13.84
C ARG A 807 -20.20 2.38 13.27
N SER A 808 -19.85 1.22 13.84
CA SER A 808 -20.45 -0.04 13.43
C SER A 808 -21.97 0.07 13.51
N ALA A 809 -22.66 -0.33 12.44
CA ALA A 809 -24.12 -0.40 12.44
C ALA A 809 -24.64 -1.62 13.22
N TYR A 810 -23.73 -2.49 13.68
CA TYR A 810 -24.03 -3.79 14.28
C TYR A 810 -23.36 -3.89 15.66
N SER A 811 -24.08 -4.41 16.65
CA SER A 811 -23.50 -4.67 17.97
C SER A 811 -22.58 -5.89 17.96
N PRO A 812 -21.57 -5.95 18.85
CA PRO A 812 -20.68 -7.10 19.00
C PRO A 812 -21.42 -8.44 19.16
N ASP A 813 -22.46 -8.49 19.99
CA ASP A 813 -23.22 -9.72 20.24
C ASP A 813 -24.00 -10.18 19.00
N ALA A 814 -24.57 -9.24 18.25
CA ALA A 814 -25.27 -9.56 17.02
C ALA A 814 -24.31 -10.08 15.96
N ALA A 815 -23.15 -9.43 15.79
CA ALA A 815 -22.11 -9.86 14.87
C ALA A 815 -21.60 -11.27 15.22
N ARG A 816 -21.33 -11.53 16.51
CA ARG A 816 -20.89 -12.84 17.00
C ARG A 816 -21.92 -13.94 16.71
N ARG A 817 -23.20 -13.72 17.01
CA ARG A 817 -24.27 -14.70 16.72
C ARG A 817 -24.37 -15.02 15.23
N TRP A 818 -24.35 -14.01 14.37
CA TRP A 818 -24.51 -14.20 12.93
C TRP A 818 -23.29 -14.89 12.31
N LEU A 819 -22.07 -14.54 12.74
CA LEU A 819 -20.85 -15.23 12.29
C LEU A 819 -20.77 -16.66 12.82
N GLY A 820 -21.19 -16.93 14.06
CA GLY A 820 -21.29 -18.28 14.62
C GLY A 820 -22.26 -19.17 13.83
N PHE A 821 -23.42 -18.64 13.44
CA PHE A 821 -24.34 -19.37 12.56
C PHE A 821 -23.69 -19.70 11.20
N LEU A 822 -22.98 -18.74 10.58
CA LEU A 822 -22.31 -18.96 9.31
C LEU A 822 -21.17 -19.98 9.42
N ALA A 823 -20.37 -19.92 10.49
CA ALA A 823 -19.30 -20.86 10.76
C ALA A 823 -19.82 -22.30 10.84
N ARG A 824 -20.89 -22.54 11.61
CA ARG A 824 -21.56 -23.85 11.69
C ARG A 824 -22.13 -24.31 10.35
N HIS A 825 -22.75 -23.40 9.60
CA HIS A 825 -23.28 -23.74 8.29
C HIS A 825 -22.18 -24.22 7.33
N LEU A 826 -21.02 -23.56 7.35
CA LEU A 826 -19.87 -23.93 6.53
C LEU A 826 -19.25 -25.26 6.98
N GLU A 827 -19.10 -25.46 8.29
CA GLU A 827 -18.58 -26.70 8.87
C GLU A 827 -19.46 -27.92 8.54
N GLN A 828 -20.79 -27.80 8.70
CA GLN A 828 -21.73 -28.87 8.31
C GLN A 828 -21.66 -29.23 6.83
N ARG A 829 -21.24 -28.27 5.99
CA ARG A 829 -21.05 -28.48 4.55
C ARG A 829 -19.63 -28.92 4.19
N GLN A 830 -18.74 -29.06 5.17
CA GLN A 830 -17.32 -29.36 4.99
C GLN A 830 -16.65 -28.43 3.97
N THR A 831 -17.04 -27.15 3.98
CA THR A 831 -16.47 -26.12 3.10
C THR A 831 -16.03 -24.93 3.95
N ARG A 832 -15.07 -24.16 3.44
CA ARG A 832 -14.64 -22.89 4.04
C ARG A 832 -15.09 -21.69 3.22
N GLU A 833 -15.70 -21.93 2.07
CA GLU A 833 -16.18 -20.90 1.16
C GLU A 833 -17.69 -20.69 1.29
N PHE A 834 -18.09 -19.49 1.67
CA PHE A 834 -19.47 -19.07 1.68
C PHE A 834 -19.91 -18.55 0.32
N ALA A 835 -20.73 -19.36 -0.34
CA ALA A 835 -21.45 -19.00 -1.56
C ALA A 835 -22.88 -18.58 -1.21
N TRP A 836 -23.27 -17.34 -1.54
CA TRP A 836 -24.61 -16.83 -1.18
C TRP A 836 -25.75 -17.65 -1.81
N TRP A 837 -25.54 -18.21 -3.00
CA TRP A 837 -26.53 -19.06 -3.67
C TRP A 837 -26.67 -20.44 -3.02
N GLU A 838 -25.71 -20.89 -2.20
CA GLU A 838 -25.79 -22.15 -1.47
C GLU A 838 -26.46 -22.04 -0.10
N LEU A 839 -26.68 -20.82 0.42
CA LEU A 839 -27.28 -20.59 1.74
C LEU A 839 -28.62 -21.34 1.93
N HIS A 840 -29.37 -21.51 0.84
CA HIS A 840 -30.65 -22.23 0.82
C HIS A 840 -30.52 -23.71 1.25
N ARG A 841 -29.33 -24.30 1.14
CA ARG A 841 -29.03 -25.67 1.57
C ARG A 841 -29.00 -25.83 3.10
N THR A 842 -29.15 -24.74 3.86
CA THR A 842 -29.47 -24.78 5.30
C THR A 842 -30.76 -25.56 5.57
N PHE A 843 -31.68 -25.57 4.61
CA PHE A 843 -32.95 -26.25 4.70
C PHE A 843 -32.96 -27.48 3.81
N SER A 844 -33.57 -28.58 4.28
CA SER A 844 -33.81 -29.74 3.42
C SER A 844 -34.63 -29.34 2.18
N PRO A 845 -34.47 -30.04 1.03
CA PRO A 845 -35.19 -29.70 -0.20
C PRO A 845 -36.71 -29.58 0.00
N TRP A 846 -37.28 -30.43 0.85
CA TRP A 846 -38.71 -30.42 1.16
C TRP A 846 -39.11 -29.21 2.01
N SER A 847 -38.34 -28.90 3.05
CA SER A 847 -38.62 -27.74 3.90
C SER A 847 -38.36 -26.41 3.17
N MET A 848 -37.46 -26.37 2.18
CA MET A 848 -37.29 -25.23 1.28
C MET A 848 -38.53 -25.02 0.41
N ARG A 849 -39.10 -26.09 -0.16
CA ARG A 849 -40.33 -26.03 -0.97
C ARG A 849 -41.51 -25.48 -0.17
N LEU A 850 -41.71 -25.96 1.06
CA LEU A 850 -42.76 -25.43 1.94
C LEU A 850 -42.59 -23.93 2.20
N ARG A 851 -41.38 -23.48 2.53
CA ARG A 851 -41.09 -22.06 2.80
C ARG A 851 -41.29 -21.17 1.58
N LEU A 852 -40.93 -21.64 0.39
CA LEU A 852 -41.21 -20.96 -0.87
C LEU A 852 -42.73 -20.87 -1.11
N GLY A 853 -43.49 -21.93 -0.80
CA GLY A 853 -44.94 -21.94 -0.83
C GLY A 853 -45.56 -20.92 0.13
N CYS A 854 -45.14 -20.90 1.40
CA CYS A 854 -45.60 -19.92 2.39
C CYS A 854 -45.28 -18.48 1.96
N PHE A 855 -44.09 -18.25 1.40
CA PHE A 855 -43.69 -16.92 0.91
C PHE A 855 -44.53 -16.49 -0.31
N ALA A 856 -44.85 -17.43 -1.20
CA ALA A 856 -45.76 -17.19 -2.32
C ALA A 856 -47.17 -16.80 -1.84
N VAL A 857 -47.72 -17.49 -0.83
CA VAL A 857 -49.03 -17.16 -0.23
C VAL A 857 -49.00 -15.76 0.39
N LEU A 858 -47.92 -15.40 1.08
CA LEU A 858 -47.78 -14.07 1.70
C LEU A 858 -47.75 -12.95 0.64
N LEU A 859 -47.17 -13.19 -0.54
CA LEU A 859 -47.15 -12.24 -1.65
C LEU A 859 -48.51 -12.11 -2.36
N THR A 860 -49.29 -13.19 -2.46
CA THR A 860 -50.59 -13.19 -3.17
C THR A 860 -51.76 -12.75 -2.31
N ALA A 861 -51.72 -13.00 -0.99
CA ALA A 861 -52.83 -12.73 -0.07
C ALA A 861 -53.36 -11.27 -0.09
N PRO A 862 -52.52 -10.21 -0.14
CA PRO A 862 -53.03 -8.83 -0.20
C PRO A 862 -53.78 -8.51 -1.49
N VAL A 863 -53.32 -9.06 -2.63
CA VAL A 863 -54.00 -8.89 -3.93
C VAL A 863 -55.35 -9.60 -3.91
N MET A 864 -55.41 -10.78 -3.28
CA MET A 864 -56.68 -11.50 -3.09
C MET A 864 -57.64 -10.75 -2.15
N ALA A 865 -57.13 -10.19 -1.06
CA ALA A 865 -57.92 -9.43 -0.10
C ALA A 865 -58.48 -8.12 -0.69
N LEU A 866 -57.69 -7.41 -1.50
CA LEU A 866 -58.12 -6.19 -2.19
C LEU A 866 -59.27 -6.47 -3.17
N ARG A 867 -59.22 -7.61 -3.86
CA ARG A 867 -60.30 -8.07 -4.74
C ARG A 867 -61.58 -8.36 -3.96
N LEU A 868 -61.46 -9.11 -2.87
CA LEU A 868 -62.59 -9.43 -1.99
C LEU A 868 -63.26 -8.16 -1.47
N LEU A 869 -62.48 -7.13 -1.11
CA LEU A 869 -63.01 -5.84 -0.67
C LEU A 869 -63.72 -5.07 -1.80
N ALA A 870 -63.17 -5.07 -3.01
CA ALA A 870 -63.75 -4.40 -4.19
C ALA A 870 -65.07 -5.02 -4.67
N GLU A 871 -65.34 -6.28 -4.32
CA GLU A 871 -66.51 -7.05 -4.74
C GLU A 871 -67.65 -7.07 -3.69
N THR A 872 -67.51 -6.37 -2.55
CA THR A 872 -68.55 -6.32 -1.48
C THR A 872 -69.82 -5.51 -1.80
N GLY A 873 -70.05 -5.20 -3.08
CA GLY A 873 -71.31 -4.64 -3.57
C GLY A 873 -71.76 -5.34 -4.86
N VAL A 874 -72.95 -5.97 -4.79
CA VAL A 874 -73.76 -6.58 -5.86
C VAL A 874 -73.56 -8.10 -6.04
N SER A 875 -74.65 -8.82 -5.74
CA SER A 875 -74.92 -10.24 -5.95
C SER A 875 -74.86 -10.64 -7.43
N ASP A 876 -74.45 -11.89 -7.68
CA ASP A 876 -74.57 -12.70 -8.92
C ASP A 876 -73.28 -13.18 -9.61
N LEU A 877 -72.13 -13.20 -8.93
CA LEU A 877 -70.94 -13.92 -9.43
C LEU A 877 -70.13 -14.66 -8.34
N PHE A 878 -70.76 -15.01 -7.23
CA PHE A 878 -70.05 -15.40 -6.00
C PHE A 878 -69.48 -16.86 -5.94
N PRO A 879 -70.13 -17.92 -6.46
CA PRO A 879 -69.62 -19.30 -6.29
C PRO A 879 -68.50 -19.71 -7.26
N GLN A 880 -68.52 -19.23 -8.50
CA GLN A 880 -67.56 -19.65 -9.53
C GLN A 880 -66.19 -18.94 -9.39
N LEU A 881 -66.19 -17.76 -8.76
CA LEU A 881 -65.00 -16.93 -8.55
C LEU A 881 -64.19 -17.33 -7.31
N THR A 882 -64.85 -17.74 -6.23
CA THR A 882 -64.20 -18.29 -5.04
C THR A 882 -63.56 -19.65 -5.32
N LEU A 883 -64.21 -20.51 -6.13
CA LEU A 883 -63.63 -21.79 -6.58
C LEU A 883 -62.41 -21.61 -7.51
N THR A 884 -62.45 -20.63 -8.42
CA THR A 884 -61.29 -20.32 -9.28
C THR A 884 -60.15 -19.69 -8.47
N LEU A 885 -60.43 -18.85 -7.48
CA LEU A 885 -59.42 -18.30 -6.58
C LEU A 885 -58.76 -19.36 -5.67
N ALA A 886 -59.54 -20.27 -5.09
CA ALA A 886 -59.02 -21.42 -4.35
C ALA A 886 -58.24 -22.39 -5.26
N GLY A 887 -58.74 -22.59 -6.49
CA GLY A 887 -58.10 -23.40 -7.53
C GLY A 887 -56.76 -22.83 -7.99
N TRP A 888 -56.66 -21.52 -8.25
CA TRP A 888 -55.39 -20.87 -8.64
C TRP A 888 -54.38 -20.82 -7.50
N SER A 889 -54.83 -20.62 -6.26
CA SER A 889 -53.98 -20.71 -5.06
C SER A 889 -53.44 -22.13 -4.87
N GLY A 890 -54.31 -23.13 -5.03
CA GLY A 890 -53.96 -24.55 -4.99
C GLY A 890 -53.02 -24.97 -6.13
N VAL A 891 -53.27 -24.53 -7.37
CA VAL A 891 -52.42 -24.79 -8.54
C VAL A 891 -51.06 -24.10 -8.40
N THR A 892 -51.00 -22.90 -7.84
CA THR A 892 -49.74 -22.20 -7.54
C THR A 892 -48.94 -22.95 -6.48
N VAL A 893 -49.58 -23.38 -5.39
CA VAL A 893 -48.96 -24.21 -4.35
C VAL A 893 -48.50 -25.55 -4.93
N LEU A 894 -49.30 -26.20 -5.78
CA LEU A 894 -48.96 -27.47 -6.43
C LEU A 894 -47.78 -27.31 -7.40
N LEU A 895 -47.79 -26.28 -8.26
CA LEU A 895 -46.71 -25.98 -9.20
C LEU A 895 -45.40 -25.63 -8.49
N VAL A 896 -45.46 -24.89 -7.38
CA VAL A 896 -44.29 -24.51 -6.56
C VAL A 896 -43.76 -25.71 -5.75
N THR A 897 -44.63 -26.60 -5.29
CA THR A 897 -44.27 -27.70 -4.36
C THR A 897 -43.87 -29.00 -5.07
N PHE A 898 -44.49 -29.35 -6.20
CA PHE A 898 -44.38 -30.71 -6.78
C PHE A 898 -43.52 -30.84 -8.04
N THR A 899 -43.12 -29.77 -8.73
CA THR A 899 -42.27 -29.90 -9.93
C THR A 899 -40.77 -30.00 -9.57
N ALA A 900 -40.04 -30.92 -10.22
CA ALA A 900 -38.62 -31.22 -9.96
C ALA A 900 -37.72 -30.00 -10.26
N VAL A 901 -36.69 -29.76 -9.43
CA VAL A 901 -35.81 -28.59 -9.58
C VAL A 901 -34.34 -28.97 -9.49
N ARG A 902 -33.55 -28.58 -10.49
CA ARG A 902 -32.08 -28.57 -10.42
C ARG A 902 -31.61 -27.40 -9.55
N SER A 903 -30.55 -27.58 -8.77
CA SER A 903 -29.93 -26.49 -8.00
C SER A 903 -29.49 -25.37 -8.96
N PRO A 904 -30.04 -24.13 -8.87
CA PRO A 904 -29.65 -23.07 -9.78
C PRO A 904 -28.30 -22.48 -9.35
N GLU A 905 -27.29 -22.60 -10.20
CA GLU A 905 -26.13 -21.71 -10.16
C GLU A 905 -26.58 -20.27 -10.47
N PRO A 906 -25.93 -19.24 -9.90
CA PRO A 906 -26.25 -17.86 -10.21
C PRO A 906 -26.12 -17.62 -11.71
N ARG A 907 -27.15 -17.01 -12.31
CA ARG A 907 -27.09 -16.68 -13.74
C ARG A 907 -26.12 -15.50 -13.90
N SER A 908 -24.90 -15.76 -14.35
CA SER A 908 -24.05 -14.72 -14.94
C SER A 908 -24.87 -14.09 -16.06
N GLY A 909 -25.18 -12.78 -15.94
CA GLY A 909 -26.28 -12.11 -16.63
C GLY A 909 -26.38 -12.42 -18.13
N LEU A 910 -27.57 -12.18 -18.72
CA LEU A 910 -27.91 -12.33 -20.15
C LEU A 910 -26.71 -12.07 -21.08
N THR A 911 -25.92 -13.10 -21.38
CA THR A 911 -25.15 -13.14 -22.61
C THR A 911 -26.17 -13.37 -23.69
N ILE A 912 -26.56 -12.30 -24.38
CA ILE A 912 -27.20 -12.40 -25.68
C ILE A 912 -26.33 -13.37 -26.47
N ARG A 913 -26.94 -14.46 -26.93
CA ARG A 913 -26.30 -15.57 -27.65
C ARG A 913 -25.84 -15.07 -29.04
N GLY A 914 -24.84 -14.18 -29.06
CA GLY A 914 -24.10 -13.82 -30.27
C GLY A 914 -23.04 -14.87 -30.50
N ARG A 915 -23.16 -15.64 -31.58
CA ARG A 915 -22.08 -16.50 -32.07
C ARG A 915 -20.92 -15.61 -32.49
N GLY A 916 -19.72 -15.86 -31.95
CA GLY A 916 -18.46 -15.35 -32.47
C GLY A 916 -17.92 -14.09 -31.79
N ALA A 917 -17.03 -14.28 -30.80
CA ALA A 917 -15.85 -13.46 -30.49
C ALA A 917 -15.40 -13.80 -29.06
N LEU A 918 -14.13 -14.16 -28.84
CA LEU A 918 -13.50 -14.34 -27.51
C LEU A 918 -13.30 -12.98 -26.80
N ARG A 919 -14.21 -12.01 -26.95
CA ARG A 919 -14.06 -10.67 -26.40
C ARG A 919 -14.60 -10.59 -24.97
N LEU A 920 -13.70 -10.48 -24.00
CA LEU A 920 -14.06 -9.98 -22.68
C LEU A 920 -14.47 -8.50 -22.79
N PRO A 921 -15.55 -8.06 -22.11
CA PRO A 921 -15.91 -6.65 -22.10
C PRO A 921 -14.76 -5.81 -21.52
N ARG A 922 -14.29 -4.79 -22.28
CA ARG A 922 -13.20 -3.86 -21.91
C ARG A 922 -13.34 -3.19 -20.54
N ARG A 923 -14.53 -3.21 -19.96
CA ARG A 923 -14.77 -2.92 -18.55
C ARG A 923 -15.44 -4.14 -17.94
N LEU A 924 -14.69 -4.97 -17.21
CA LEU A 924 -15.25 -5.96 -16.30
C LEU A 924 -16.02 -5.20 -15.20
N PRO A 925 -17.36 -5.06 -15.28
CA PRO A 925 -18.09 -4.25 -14.33
C PRO A 925 -18.45 -5.16 -13.16
N THR A 926 -17.86 -4.94 -12.00
CA THR A 926 -18.47 -5.21 -10.67
C THR A 926 -18.86 -6.65 -10.29
N LEU A 927 -18.97 -7.64 -11.19
CA LEU A 927 -19.54 -8.97 -10.92
C LEU A 927 -18.68 -9.87 -10.03
N THR A 928 -17.41 -9.54 -9.85
CA THR A 928 -16.48 -10.22 -8.95
C THR A 928 -16.82 -9.98 -7.47
N VAL A 929 -17.70 -9.03 -7.14
CA VAL A 929 -18.17 -8.79 -5.77
C VAL A 929 -19.45 -9.61 -5.51
N PRO A 930 -19.54 -10.40 -4.43
CA PRO A 930 -20.71 -11.23 -4.11
C PRO A 930 -22.05 -10.47 -4.17
N ARG A 931 -22.07 -9.20 -3.74
CA ARG A 931 -23.27 -8.33 -3.82
C ARG A 931 -23.68 -7.97 -5.22
N ALA A 932 -22.71 -7.74 -6.10
CA ALA A 932 -22.99 -7.40 -7.48
C ALA A 932 -23.49 -8.63 -8.24
N SER A 933 -22.95 -9.82 -7.97
CA SER A 933 -23.46 -11.07 -8.56
C SER A 933 -24.89 -11.37 -8.08
N LEU A 934 -25.21 -11.15 -6.80
CA LEU A 934 -26.59 -11.23 -6.31
C LEU A 934 -27.52 -10.21 -7.01
N ARG A 935 -27.08 -8.95 -7.19
CA ARG A 935 -27.86 -7.92 -7.89
C ARG A 935 -28.07 -8.26 -9.37
N ALA A 936 -27.09 -8.87 -10.02
CA ALA A 936 -27.19 -9.28 -11.41
C ALA A 936 -28.21 -10.42 -11.57
N ASP A 937 -28.14 -11.46 -10.72
CA ASP A 937 -29.13 -12.55 -10.71
C ASP A 937 -30.53 -12.04 -10.37
N TRP A 938 -30.64 -11.11 -9.40
CA TRP A 938 -31.90 -10.47 -9.05
C TRP A 938 -32.52 -9.68 -10.21
N ARG A 939 -31.73 -8.87 -10.91
CA ARG A 939 -32.19 -8.13 -12.10
C ARG A 939 -32.65 -9.07 -13.20
N ALA A 940 -31.91 -10.15 -13.46
CA ALA A 940 -32.28 -11.17 -14.44
C ALA A 940 -33.55 -11.96 -14.04
N THR A 941 -33.85 -12.04 -12.74
CA THR A 941 -35.07 -12.67 -12.22
C THR A 941 -36.29 -11.75 -12.39
N LEU A 942 -36.10 -10.42 -12.28
CA LEU A 942 -37.19 -9.44 -12.39
C LEU A 942 -37.56 -9.01 -13.82
N THR A 943 -36.70 -9.24 -14.82
CA THR A 943 -36.97 -8.81 -16.21
C THR A 943 -38.27 -9.36 -16.78
N PHE A 944 -38.53 -10.67 -16.63
CA PHE A 944 -39.74 -11.30 -17.17
C PHE A 944 -41.03 -10.88 -16.45
N PRO A 945 -41.09 -10.82 -15.10
CA PRO A 945 -42.25 -10.27 -14.39
C PRO A 945 -42.53 -8.80 -14.69
N LEU A 946 -41.49 -7.96 -14.85
CA LEU A 946 -41.66 -6.54 -15.19
C LEU A 946 -42.21 -6.34 -16.60
N LEU A 947 -41.75 -7.13 -17.58
CA LEU A 947 -42.34 -7.16 -18.92
C LEU A 947 -43.82 -7.58 -18.89
N GLY A 948 -44.15 -8.60 -18.09
CA GLY A 948 -45.55 -9.02 -17.87
C GLY A 948 -46.40 -7.94 -17.20
N GLY A 949 -45.86 -7.25 -16.19
CA GLY A 949 -46.53 -6.14 -15.52
C GLY A 949 -46.70 -4.89 -16.40
N ALA A 950 -45.75 -4.60 -17.28
CA ALA A 950 -45.86 -3.52 -18.25
C ALA A 950 -46.96 -3.81 -19.29
N LEU A 951 -47.03 -5.05 -19.79
CA LEU A 951 -48.13 -5.50 -20.66
C LEU A 951 -49.48 -5.40 -19.93
N ALA A 952 -49.51 -5.72 -18.64
CA ALA A 952 -50.70 -5.55 -17.80
C ALA A 952 -51.15 -4.08 -17.74
N ALA A 953 -50.24 -3.16 -17.42
CA ALA A 953 -50.53 -1.74 -17.33
C ALA A 953 -51.02 -1.15 -18.66
N SER A 954 -50.43 -1.57 -19.78
CA SER A 954 -50.86 -1.16 -21.13
C SER A 954 -52.27 -1.63 -21.46
N ALA A 955 -52.64 -2.87 -21.07
CA ALA A 955 -53.99 -3.39 -21.28
C ALA A 955 -55.04 -2.63 -20.45
N VAL A 956 -54.69 -2.22 -19.22
CA VAL A 956 -55.56 -1.40 -18.35
C VAL A 956 -55.76 0.00 -18.94
N ALA A 957 -54.69 0.63 -19.43
CA ALA A 957 -54.76 1.94 -20.06
C ALA A 957 -55.61 1.93 -21.34
N ALA A 958 -55.51 0.87 -22.15
CA ALA A 958 -56.33 0.70 -23.34
C ALA A 958 -57.81 0.44 -23.03
N GLY A 959 -58.09 -0.32 -21.96
CA GLY A 959 -59.46 -0.67 -21.57
C GLY A 959 -60.24 0.46 -20.88
N ALA A 960 -59.56 1.43 -20.26
CA ALA A 960 -60.19 2.57 -19.58
C ALA A 960 -61.11 3.43 -20.48
N LEU A 961 -61.07 3.22 -21.79
CA LEU A 961 -61.90 3.88 -22.80
C LEU A 961 -63.28 3.22 -23.03
N THR A 962 -63.55 2.01 -22.53
CA THR A 962 -64.75 1.23 -22.91
C THR A 962 -65.69 0.85 -21.77
N SER A 963 -65.21 0.58 -20.54
CA SER A 963 -66.01 0.52 -19.28
C SER A 963 -65.14 0.12 -18.06
N VAL A 964 -65.47 0.58 -16.84
CA VAL A 964 -64.59 0.43 -15.65
C VAL A 964 -64.49 -1.01 -15.12
N ARG A 965 -65.57 -1.81 -15.16
CA ARG A 965 -65.62 -3.15 -14.55
C ARG A 965 -64.78 -4.23 -15.27
N PRO A 966 -64.87 -4.44 -16.60
CA PRO A 966 -64.05 -5.44 -17.28
C PRO A 966 -62.56 -5.09 -17.28
N VAL A 967 -62.24 -3.79 -17.17
CA VAL A 967 -60.87 -3.28 -17.02
C VAL A 967 -60.25 -3.67 -15.70
N LEU A 968 -60.99 -3.54 -14.60
CA LEU A 968 -60.50 -3.98 -13.28
C LEU A 968 -60.31 -5.50 -13.20
N ALA A 969 -61.19 -6.29 -13.83
CA ALA A 969 -61.05 -7.75 -13.89
C ALA A 969 -59.84 -8.21 -14.73
N THR A 970 -59.60 -7.57 -15.88
CA THR A 970 -58.42 -7.85 -16.72
C THR A 970 -57.13 -7.36 -16.09
N ALA A 971 -57.12 -6.17 -15.46
CA ALA A 971 -56.01 -5.67 -14.65
C ALA A 971 -55.59 -6.68 -13.57
N PHE A 972 -56.59 -7.20 -12.85
CA PHE A 972 -56.39 -8.16 -11.78
C PHE A 972 -55.81 -9.49 -12.28
N LEU A 973 -56.36 -10.05 -13.37
CA LEU A 973 -55.86 -11.29 -13.96
C LEU A 973 -54.42 -11.15 -14.45
N LEU A 974 -54.08 -10.02 -15.06
CA LEU A 974 -52.72 -9.74 -15.53
C LEU A 974 -51.75 -9.51 -14.36
N LEU A 975 -52.18 -8.82 -13.30
CA LEU A 975 -51.41 -8.66 -12.06
C LEU A 975 -51.15 -10.01 -11.38
N LEU A 976 -52.18 -10.87 -11.28
CA LEU A 976 -52.07 -12.22 -10.74
C LEU A 976 -51.12 -13.09 -11.57
N THR A 977 -51.19 -13.00 -12.90
CA THR A 977 -50.31 -13.73 -13.82
C THR A 977 -48.86 -13.25 -13.71
N ALA A 978 -48.65 -11.93 -13.60
CA ALA A 978 -47.33 -11.34 -13.36
C ALA A 978 -46.76 -11.78 -12.00
N LEU A 979 -47.59 -11.83 -10.96
CA LEU A 979 -47.21 -12.29 -9.63
C LEU A 979 -46.90 -13.79 -9.59
N LEU A 980 -47.67 -14.61 -10.30
CA LEU A 980 -47.37 -16.04 -10.46
C LEU A 980 -46.07 -16.26 -11.22
N THR A 981 -45.83 -15.50 -12.28
CA THR A 981 -44.58 -15.56 -13.05
C THR A 981 -43.41 -15.08 -12.18
N LEU A 982 -43.60 -14.08 -11.33
CA LEU A 982 -42.62 -13.67 -10.32
C LEU A 982 -42.32 -14.80 -9.33
N ILE A 983 -43.34 -15.48 -8.78
CA ILE A 983 -43.14 -16.59 -7.84
C ILE A 983 -42.39 -17.76 -8.49
N LEU A 984 -42.76 -18.12 -9.73
CA LEU A 984 -42.11 -19.20 -10.48
C LEU A 984 -40.66 -18.85 -10.87
N THR A 985 -40.39 -17.60 -11.21
CA THR A 985 -39.03 -17.13 -11.51
C THR A 985 -38.17 -17.05 -10.24
N LEU A 986 -38.72 -16.52 -9.13
CA LEU A 986 -38.05 -16.50 -7.82
C LEU A 986 -37.65 -17.90 -7.35
N ARG A 987 -38.55 -18.88 -7.48
CA ARG A 987 -38.29 -20.28 -7.12
C ARG A 987 -37.09 -20.89 -7.90
N ASN A 988 -36.99 -20.57 -9.18
CA ASN A 988 -35.98 -21.12 -10.10
C ASN A 988 -34.69 -20.27 -10.14
N SER A 989 -34.67 -19.13 -9.45
CA SER A 989 -33.50 -18.26 -9.31
C SER A 989 -32.70 -18.57 -8.05
N ALA A 990 -31.39 -18.33 -8.09
CA ALA A 990 -30.55 -18.38 -6.90
C ALA A 990 -30.91 -17.25 -5.93
N SER A 991 -31.17 -16.04 -6.44
CA SER A 991 -31.51 -14.85 -5.65
C SER A 991 -32.84 -14.97 -4.91
N GLY A 992 -33.87 -15.58 -5.50
CA GLY A 992 -35.15 -15.80 -4.83
C GLY A 992 -35.03 -16.77 -3.65
N ARG A 993 -34.31 -17.89 -3.81
CA ARG A 993 -34.01 -18.82 -2.71
C ARG A 993 -33.18 -18.15 -1.61
N TYR A 994 -32.20 -17.32 -1.99
CA TYR A 994 -31.41 -16.53 -1.06
C TYR A 994 -32.31 -15.63 -0.21
N TRP A 995 -33.18 -14.82 -0.83
CA TRP A 995 -34.06 -13.89 -0.10
C TRP A 995 -35.03 -14.60 0.83
N VAL A 996 -35.63 -15.70 0.39
CA VAL A 996 -36.53 -16.51 1.22
C VAL A 996 -35.76 -17.10 2.41
N THR A 997 -34.54 -17.57 2.18
CA THR A 997 -33.70 -18.12 3.26
C THR A 997 -33.31 -17.05 4.28
N VAL A 998 -32.88 -15.87 3.81
CA VAL A 998 -32.56 -14.72 4.67
C VAL A 998 -33.80 -14.27 5.44
N PHE A 999 -34.97 -14.18 4.80
CA PHE A 999 -36.23 -13.80 5.46
C PHE A 999 -36.53 -14.70 6.66
N TRP A 1000 -36.51 -16.02 6.47
CA TRP A 1000 -36.81 -16.97 7.55
C TRP A 1000 -35.74 -17.03 8.64
N LEU A 1001 -34.46 -16.91 8.28
CA LEU A 1001 -33.37 -16.91 9.27
C LEU A 1001 -33.28 -15.59 10.03
N ALA A 1002 -33.63 -14.46 9.40
CA ALA A 1002 -33.69 -13.15 10.03
C ALA A 1002 -34.86 -13.04 11.01
N LEU A 1003 -36.04 -13.58 10.66
CA LEU A 1003 -37.18 -13.68 11.59
C LEU A 1003 -36.82 -14.46 12.87
N ARG A 1004 -35.92 -15.44 12.78
CA ARG A 1004 -35.43 -16.22 13.93
C ARG A 1004 -34.21 -15.60 14.63
N GLY A 1005 -33.80 -14.40 14.22
CA GLY A 1005 -32.62 -13.73 14.77
C GLY A 1005 -31.27 -14.39 14.44
N ARG A 1006 -31.23 -15.45 13.62
CA ARG A 1006 -30.01 -16.21 13.28
C ARG A 1006 -29.13 -15.51 12.23
N LEU A 1007 -29.71 -14.63 11.43
CA LEU A 1007 -29.01 -13.80 10.44
C LEU A 1007 -29.57 -12.38 10.43
N PRO A 1008 -28.85 -11.38 9.89
CA PRO A 1008 -29.40 -10.04 9.70
C PRO A 1008 -30.26 -9.94 8.43
N TRP A 1009 -31.27 -9.08 8.45
CA TRP A 1009 -32.11 -8.75 7.29
C TRP A 1009 -31.30 -8.29 6.07
N ARG A 1010 -30.18 -7.59 6.31
CA ARG A 1010 -29.27 -7.09 5.27
C ARG A 1010 -27.96 -7.91 5.25
N LEU A 1011 -28.06 -9.24 5.14
CA LEU A 1011 -26.92 -10.16 5.20
C LEU A 1011 -25.73 -9.74 4.35
N MET A 1012 -25.90 -9.44 3.06
CA MET A 1012 -24.72 -9.05 2.27
C MET A 1012 -24.05 -7.75 2.74
N ARG A 1013 -24.79 -6.82 3.36
CA ARG A 1013 -24.20 -5.60 3.94
C ARG A 1013 -23.37 -5.92 5.17
N PHE A 1014 -23.83 -6.88 5.97
CA PHE A 1014 -23.09 -7.39 7.10
C PHE A 1014 -21.83 -8.14 6.66
N LEU A 1015 -21.90 -8.98 5.63
CA LEU A 1015 -20.72 -9.70 5.11
C LEU A 1015 -19.67 -8.74 4.53
N ASP A 1016 -20.08 -7.69 3.82
CA ASP A 1016 -19.18 -6.63 3.38
C ASP A 1016 -18.53 -5.87 4.55
N ASP A 1017 -19.29 -5.61 5.62
CA ASP A 1017 -18.78 -4.94 6.82
C ASP A 1017 -17.77 -5.85 7.54
N ALA A 1018 -18.09 -7.14 7.71
CA ALA A 1018 -17.18 -8.14 8.26
C ALA A 1018 -15.91 -8.33 7.41
N HIS A 1019 -16.04 -8.22 6.08
CA HIS A 1019 -14.90 -8.23 5.17
C HIS A 1019 -14.04 -6.97 5.32
N ALA A 1020 -14.64 -5.78 5.30
CA ALA A 1020 -13.94 -4.51 5.47
C ALA A 1020 -13.20 -4.41 6.82
N ARG A 1021 -13.78 -5.03 7.87
CA ARG A 1021 -13.18 -5.14 9.19
C ARG A 1021 -12.11 -6.23 9.31
N GLY A 1022 -11.93 -7.07 8.29
CA GLY A 1022 -10.87 -8.08 8.22
C GLY A 1022 -11.20 -9.42 8.89
N VAL A 1023 -12.45 -9.64 9.31
CA VAL A 1023 -12.93 -10.94 9.83
C VAL A 1023 -13.10 -11.94 8.69
N LEU A 1024 -13.63 -11.47 7.56
CA LEU A 1024 -13.80 -12.25 6.34
C LEU A 1024 -12.82 -11.78 5.25
N ARG A 1025 -12.31 -12.72 4.44
CA ARG A 1025 -11.61 -12.43 3.18
C ARG A 1025 -12.54 -12.70 2.00
N GLN A 1026 -12.35 -11.98 0.89
CA GLN A 1026 -13.10 -12.21 -0.33
C GLN A 1026 -12.23 -12.99 -1.31
N ALA A 1027 -12.76 -14.07 -1.87
CA ALA A 1027 -12.09 -14.84 -2.92
C ALA A 1027 -13.03 -14.87 -4.12
N GLY A 1028 -12.89 -13.90 -5.03
CA GLY A 1028 -13.85 -13.73 -6.14
C GLY A 1028 -15.28 -13.53 -5.61
N SER A 1029 -16.22 -14.38 -6.04
CA SER A 1029 -17.64 -14.32 -5.67
C SER A 1029 -17.99 -15.01 -4.33
N PHE A 1030 -16.99 -15.41 -3.56
CA PHE A 1030 -17.12 -16.11 -2.28
C PHE A 1030 -16.60 -15.26 -1.10
N TYR A 1031 -17.15 -15.49 0.10
CA TYR A 1031 -16.54 -15.04 1.36
C TYR A 1031 -15.93 -16.23 2.09
N GLN A 1032 -14.81 -16.03 2.78
CA GLN A 1032 -14.20 -17.04 3.64
C GLN A 1032 -13.79 -16.39 4.96
N PHE A 1033 -13.84 -17.14 6.06
CA PHE A 1033 -13.23 -16.68 7.31
C PHE A 1033 -11.73 -16.50 7.10
N ARG A 1034 -11.21 -15.32 7.43
CA ARG A 1034 -9.79 -15.03 7.21
C ARG A 1034 -8.87 -16.01 7.94
N HIS A 1035 -9.37 -16.56 9.05
CA HIS A 1035 -8.67 -17.55 9.87
C HIS A 1035 -9.55 -18.79 10.01
N ALA A 1036 -9.06 -19.93 9.52
CA ALA A 1036 -9.75 -21.21 9.67
C ALA A 1036 -10.07 -21.53 11.14
N ARG A 1037 -9.10 -21.34 12.03
CA ARG A 1037 -9.29 -21.55 13.48
C ARG A 1037 -10.38 -20.67 14.09
N LEU A 1038 -10.61 -19.47 13.54
CA LEU A 1038 -11.71 -18.61 14.00
C LEU A 1038 -13.07 -19.22 13.62
N GLN A 1039 -13.18 -19.81 12.42
CA GLN A 1039 -14.38 -20.54 12.02
C GLN A 1039 -14.63 -21.71 12.97
N ASP A 1040 -13.62 -22.52 13.24
CA ASP A 1040 -13.72 -23.70 14.11
C ASP A 1040 -14.21 -23.30 15.52
N VAL A 1041 -13.57 -22.30 16.14
CA VAL A 1041 -13.94 -21.80 17.48
C VAL A 1041 -15.37 -21.22 17.52
N LEU A 1042 -15.77 -20.49 16.47
CA LEU A 1042 -17.12 -19.94 16.37
C LEU A 1042 -18.18 -21.03 16.15
N ALA A 1043 -17.81 -22.15 15.55
CA ALA A 1043 -18.72 -23.26 15.30
C ALA A 1043 -18.92 -24.16 16.53
N ASP A 1044 -17.84 -24.43 17.28
CA ASP A 1044 -17.85 -25.24 18.51
C ASP A 1044 -18.67 -24.61 19.65
N ARG A 1045 -18.61 -23.29 19.82
CA ARG A 1045 -19.23 -22.60 20.98
C ARG A 1045 -20.76 -22.67 21.05
N ASP A 1046 -21.43 -22.67 19.90
CA ASP A 1046 -22.90 -22.74 19.87
C ASP A 1046 -23.44 -24.15 20.19
N HIS A 1047 -22.56 -25.16 20.37
CA HIS A 1047 -22.94 -26.46 20.95
C HIS A 1047 -23.07 -26.42 22.48
N GLN A 1048 -22.54 -25.41 23.17
CA GLN A 1048 -22.60 -25.30 24.64
C GLN A 1048 -23.71 -24.38 25.16
N VAL A 1049 -24.39 -23.63 24.26
CA VAL A 1049 -25.47 -22.67 24.60
C VAL A 1049 -26.86 -23.20 24.23
N HIS A 1050 -26.93 -24.38 23.62
CA HIS A 1050 -28.14 -25.18 23.41
C HIS A 1050 -27.99 -26.51 24.13
#